data_AF-A0A7X8IGU5-F1
#
_entry.id   AF-A0A7X8IGU5-F1
#
_cell.length_a   1.000
_cell.length_b   1.000
_cell.length_c   1.000
_cell.angle_alpha   90.00
_cell.angle_beta   90.00
_cell.angle_gamma   90.00
#
_symmetry.space_group_name_H-M   'P 1'
#
loop_
_entity.id
_entity.type
_entity.pdbx_description
1 polymer ?
#
loop_
_entity_poly.entity_id
_entity_poly.type
_entity_poly.pdbx_seq_one_letter_code
_entity_poly.pdbx_strand_id
1 'polypeptide(L)'
;MKTRITFLILALFASSFVFVQGQSVVSTSDFFVAQPAADRMVAFDVEDEGVSTPITWGLDLAWLDENNIRRGVAFMGIDNVEVIRASFQPIRPLVNDDISEGQIDTLNWRLNIIEARTNPGTKITLNCDHPKVDSWYVGNALRWAKLIDATTRRVQERGHEVITVAPFNEPDYTQVGQGTKDDFYNIAGELRQMSRFNNIRISGGNTLNCDEALPWYNHLKTRLDEGNTHQLAGSFDSYANFFTEVRNNGHHATADELHNVMEAMVGVEYGMQTGIWWGTAEYARGEFVKTTRHGKRLAYAEHRPNWTSAAVYRNAEGKLQAFGGTSERQAATTSYRFLSKDKPLFFDGYGPQNEYVMTLPGGTGYQQGQTNAERVVNISWGDDVQPVINGTYVLVNRNSQKVMEVADASMDNGATVRQYTYSAGATHQQWNVVPVDPGVGGDFSYFKITAVHSGKSLDVYNFSLNNNDPIKMYDDNSNAVQQWYLEYVEDGWFRIRSRFSAKCLTISGNSTRDRAPVVHYDPTGHNSQLWRFLPVDAPIEFVAPSAPANLSAVAQRHSVWLEWDDVGGDVDSYIIFRSETPNGDYETIARNVETLAFVDNTVSPGKSYYYKVKAIDRSLNRSGYSNAVSVRATGGDNKLVAYYNFDDNTLDKSENLLHGSFSGTTKYTTGKIGTKAAEFDKSNSYQLPPTVADFDEITIEAWVYPRYQWTFTNLYKEDWQRIFDFGNGESEYMFLTVRAEDTGKLRFAIKNGGDEQRLDAPLLTRNTWSHVAVTLGNGTARIYVNGTKTAESNSFTIKPSDFKPVLNYIGRSQFPGDRLFWGYVDDLKIYNYVKTNFDDRNSAVSYLSVTEDNLVFDDIDNTQRTFRVSGINLTNNIVLSAPAGITLNPSTVAAADAAAGKTITATWDPGVLGTILNGVITISSTGVGNQTINFATSEDSDCTNFLAPAKNLIDDPYFNNPEQPGWGNHIATSDNAYCGSFSGKVWGQGGGSGSLDRTVAWNAETPYIIRAYVNTNADGFVLGLGNAYVGGVKDNETYNSISNTGGAWQLFENTFVTGADATYGSLWFNNYASGINGTGYIDNLELYEARIVSFDTNGGSAVSPIYVVKGEKIAAAPETTLPGYIFQGWYKDAGYDTAWNFATDVVDSNTTLYAKWQQDVGVGIYPSNDVVVKTEYFSLVGVQLEKVDQTGLYIVKKVYDSGRVEVLKQYIKHMN
;
A
#
# COMPACT_ATOMS: atom_id res chain seq x y z
N MET A 1 -2.17 6.24 67.51
CA MET A 1 -2.95 6.86 68.59
C MET A 1 -4.12 7.59 67.94
N LYS A 2 -5.37 7.21 68.28
CA LYS A 2 -6.68 7.81 67.93
C LYS A 2 -7.09 7.82 66.43
N THR A 3 -8.32 7.53 65.98
CA THR A 3 -9.52 6.80 66.43
C THR A 3 -10.39 6.64 65.15
N ARG A 4 -11.02 5.48 64.94
CA ARG A 4 -11.99 5.21 63.85
C ARG A 4 -13.29 6.00 64.02
N ILE A 5 -13.89 6.47 62.91
CA ILE A 5 -15.37 6.52 62.72
C ILE A 5 -15.68 6.11 61.28
N THR A 6 -16.53 5.10 61.16
CA THR A 6 -17.13 4.55 59.94
C THR A 6 -18.29 5.42 59.47
N PHE A 7 -18.42 5.67 58.16
CA PHE A 7 -19.72 5.92 57.54
C PHE A 7 -19.83 5.08 56.26
N LEU A 8 -20.84 4.23 56.26
CA LEU A 8 -21.33 3.44 55.14
C LEU A 8 -22.12 4.40 54.22
N ILE A 9 -21.76 4.52 52.95
CA ILE A 9 -22.65 5.06 51.92
C ILE A 9 -22.71 4.02 50.80
N LEU A 10 -23.89 3.43 50.62
CA LEU A 10 -24.34 2.82 49.38
C LEU A 10 -24.20 3.87 48.27
N ALA A 11 -23.26 3.68 47.36
CA ALA A 11 -23.26 4.37 46.08
C ALA A 11 -23.59 3.33 45.00
N LEU A 12 -24.74 3.50 44.37
CA LEU A 12 -25.03 2.90 43.07
C LEU A 12 -23.89 3.25 42.12
N PHE A 13 -23.16 2.24 41.66
CA PHE A 13 -22.29 2.37 40.48
C PHE A 13 -23.18 2.45 39.24
N ALA A 14 -23.78 3.62 39.00
CA ALA A 14 -24.06 4.07 37.65
C ALA A 14 -22.81 4.84 37.22
N SER A 15 -21.86 4.16 36.60
CA SER A 15 -20.73 4.81 35.93
C SER A 15 -21.27 5.62 34.76
N SER A 16 -21.54 6.90 35.00
CA SER A 16 -21.67 7.90 33.96
C SER A 16 -20.28 8.09 33.36
N PHE A 17 -19.97 7.33 32.31
CA PHE A 17 -18.79 7.57 31.50
C PHE A 17 -18.99 8.90 30.78
N VAL A 18 -18.12 9.85 31.10
CA VAL A 18 -17.92 11.05 30.29
C VAL A 18 -17.23 10.58 29.03
N PHE A 19 -17.96 10.48 27.91
CA PHE A 19 -17.33 10.44 26.60
C PHE A 19 -16.44 11.67 26.51
N VAL A 20 -15.13 11.48 26.34
CA VAL A 20 -14.24 12.57 25.92
C VAL A 20 -14.61 12.85 24.47
N GLN A 21 -15.61 13.71 24.25
CA GLN A 21 -15.93 14.24 22.93
C GLN A 21 -14.73 15.05 22.45
N GLY A 22 -13.99 14.52 21.47
CA GLY A 22 -12.93 15.29 20.81
C GLY A 22 -11.78 14.48 20.19
N GLN A 23 -11.57 13.21 20.54
CA GLN A 23 -10.58 12.36 19.87
C GLN A 23 -11.25 11.43 18.85
N SER A 24 -10.78 11.44 17.60
CA SER A 24 -11.11 10.42 16.61
C SER A 24 -10.55 9.07 17.07
N VAL A 25 -11.38 8.06 17.21
CA VAL A 25 -10.96 6.70 17.56
C VAL A 25 -10.96 5.83 16.32
N VAL A 26 -9.92 5.01 16.17
CA VAL A 26 -9.79 4.04 15.07
C VAL A 26 -10.29 2.66 15.47
N SER A 27 -10.62 1.87 14.47
CA SER A 27 -11.20 0.54 14.55
C SER A 27 -10.38 -0.47 13.73
N THR A 28 -10.69 -1.75 13.86
CA THR A 28 -10.05 -2.79 13.01
C THR A 28 -10.32 -2.54 11.52
N SER A 29 -11.49 -2.01 11.18
CA SER A 29 -11.85 -1.73 9.78
C SER A 29 -11.19 -0.49 9.18
N ASP A 30 -10.55 0.38 9.96
CA ASP A 30 -9.74 1.48 9.40
C ASP A 30 -8.49 0.99 8.66
N PHE A 31 -8.07 -0.25 8.95
CA PHE A 31 -6.94 -0.91 8.30
C PHE A 31 -7.37 -1.85 7.16
N PHE A 32 -8.67 -1.92 6.88
CA PHE A 32 -9.24 -2.74 5.82
C PHE A 32 -9.15 -2.01 4.46
N VAL A 33 -8.59 -2.67 3.45
CA VAL A 33 -8.43 -2.11 2.10
C VAL A 33 -9.15 -2.99 1.08
N ALA A 34 -10.17 -2.42 0.43
CA ALA A 34 -10.91 -3.10 -0.64
C ALA A 34 -10.01 -3.41 -1.84
N GLN A 35 -9.99 -4.67 -2.25
CA GLN A 35 -9.13 -5.12 -3.35
C GLN A 35 -9.85 -5.05 -4.71
N PRO A 36 -9.13 -4.73 -5.82
CA PRO A 36 -9.71 -4.66 -7.16
C PRO A 36 -10.27 -6.02 -7.59
N ALA A 37 -11.22 -6.00 -8.53
CA ALA A 37 -11.73 -7.22 -9.16
C ALA A 37 -10.59 -8.14 -9.60
N ALA A 38 -10.74 -9.44 -9.38
CA ALA A 38 -9.82 -10.43 -9.90
C ALA A 38 -10.53 -11.36 -10.89
N ASP A 39 -9.78 -11.88 -11.87
CA ASP A 39 -10.29 -12.83 -12.87
C ASP A 39 -10.57 -14.20 -12.25
N ARG A 40 -9.79 -14.57 -11.22
CA ARG A 40 -9.87 -15.86 -10.53
C ARG A 40 -9.79 -15.68 -9.02
N MET A 41 -10.33 -16.65 -8.29
CA MET A 41 -10.28 -16.72 -6.83
C MET A 41 -9.54 -17.98 -6.37
N VAL A 42 -8.69 -17.83 -5.37
CA VAL A 42 -7.95 -18.88 -4.66
C VAL A 42 -8.38 -18.80 -3.20
N ALA A 43 -9.52 -19.41 -2.87
CA ALA A 43 -10.06 -19.41 -1.52
C ALA A 43 -9.45 -20.54 -0.69
N PHE A 44 -9.05 -20.26 0.55
CA PHE A 44 -8.42 -21.22 1.46
C PHE A 44 -8.79 -20.93 2.92
N ASP A 45 -8.65 -21.96 3.75
CA ASP A 45 -8.66 -21.83 5.21
C ASP A 45 -7.26 -22.14 5.76
N VAL A 46 -6.81 -21.36 6.73
CA VAL A 46 -5.49 -21.51 7.34
C VAL A 46 -5.36 -22.83 8.08
N GLU A 47 -6.48 -23.39 8.55
CA GLU A 47 -6.53 -24.65 9.30
C GLU A 47 -6.85 -25.88 8.42
N ASP A 48 -7.06 -25.71 7.11
CA ASP A 48 -7.35 -26.85 6.21
C ASP A 48 -6.24 -27.91 6.31
N GLU A 49 -6.60 -29.20 6.33
CA GLU A 49 -5.61 -30.27 6.32
C GLU A 49 -4.73 -30.23 5.07
N GLY A 50 -5.26 -29.74 3.94
CA GLY A 50 -4.57 -29.63 2.66
C GLY A 50 -4.27 -30.97 1.99
N VAL A 51 -3.83 -30.90 0.73
CA VAL A 51 -3.51 -32.07 -0.11
C VAL A 51 -1.99 -32.22 -0.23
N SER A 52 -1.46 -33.40 0.08
CA SER A 52 -0.05 -33.71 -0.15
C SER A 52 0.15 -34.29 -1.54
N THR A 53 1.08 -33.72 -2.30
CA THR A 53 1.47 -34.16 -3.64
C THR A 53 2.99 -34.38 -3.70
N PRO A 54 3.51 -35.49 -3.11
CA PRO A 54 4.94 -35.75 -3.10
C PRO A 54 5.50 -35.80 -4.52
N ILE A 55 6.58 -35.07 -4.75
CA ILE A 55 7.20 -34.92 -6.06
C ILE A 55 8.72 -34.93 -5.91
N THR A 56 9.40 -35.55 -6.88
CA THR A 56 10.85 -35.51 -7.01
C THR A 56 11.26 -34.29 -7.82
N TRP A 57 12.15 -33.47 -7.27
CA TRP A 57 12.65 -32.28 -7.95
C TRP A 57 14.10 -32.43 -8.42
N GLY A 58 14.40 -31.78 -9.54
CA GLY A 58 15.73 -31.79 -10.12
C GLY A 58 16.14 -30.53 -10.87
N LEU A 59 17.39 -30.53 -11.33
CA LEU A 59 17.97 -29.47 -12.16
C LEU A 59 18.52 -30.05 -13.46
N ASP A 60 18.46 -29.26 -14.52
CA ASP A 60 19.02 -29.61 -15.82
C ASP A 60 20.52 -29.29 -15.93
N LEU A 61 21.26 -30.21 -16.56
CA LEU A 61 22.64 -30.06 -17.02
C LEU A 61 22.82 -30.52 -18.48
N ALA A 62 21.72 -30.54 -19.25
CA ALA A 62 21.80 -30.69 -20.69
C ALA A 62 22.60 -29.51 -21.26
N TRP A 63 22.24 -28.28 -20.90
CA TRP A 63 23.13 -27.14 -21.10
C TRP A 63 24.27 -27.17 -20.07
N LEU A 64 25.49 -27.39 -20.54
CA LEU A 64 26.67 -27.58 -19.71
C LEU A 64 27.14 -26.28 -19.04
N ASP A 65 26.43 -25.86 -18.00
CA ASP A 65 26.75 -24.70 -17.17
C ASP A 65 26.69 -25.04 -15.68
N GLU A 66 27.85 -25.02 -15.02
CA GLU A 66 27.96 -25.25 -13.58
C GLU A 66 27.19 -24.21 -12.75
N ASN A 67 27.06 -22.97 -13.24
CA ASN A 67 26.39 -21.91 -12.50
C ASN A 67 24.89 -22.19 -12.34
N ASN A 68 24.25 -22.84 -13.31
CA ASN A 68 22.85 -23.24 -13.18
C ASN A 68 22.64 -24.21 -12.00
N ILE A 69 23.54 -25.18 -11.83
CA ILE A 69 23.49 -26.10 -10.70
C ILE A 69 23.80 -25.40 -9.38
N ARG A 70 24.84 -24.56 -9.33
CA ARG A 70 25.20 -23.81 -8.12
C ARG A 70 24.04 -22.93 -7.64
N ARG A 71 23.40 -22.19 -8.56
CA ARG A 71 22.29 -21.30 -8.26
C ARG A 71 21.03 -22.09 -7.87
N GLY A 72 20.68 -23.12 -8.64
CA GLY A 72 19.52 -23.97 -8.37
C GLY A 72 19.62 -24.65 -7.00
N VAL A 73 20.77 -25.24 -6.67
CA VAL A 73 21.04 -25.85 -5.35
C VAL A 73 20.91 -24.82 -4.22
N ALA A 74 21.42 -23.60 -4.43
CA ALA A 74 21.38 -22.56 -3.41
C ALA A 74 19.95 -22.08 -3.09
N PHE A 75 19.06 -22.06 -4.10
CA PHE A 75 17.66 -21.68 -3.91
C PHE A 75 16.77 -22.84 -3.47
N MET A 76 16.91 -24.03 -4.06
CA MET A 76 16.12 -25.21 -3.70
C MET A 76 16.52 -25.78 -2.34
N GLY A 77 17.78 -25.60 -1.94
CA GLY A 77 18.40 -26.38 -0.87
C GLY A 77 18.89 -27.72 -1.41
N ILE A 78 20.14 -28.08 -1.07
CA ILE A 78 20.82 -29.25 -1.64
C ILE A 78 20.05 -30.57 -1.43
N ASP A 79 19.36 -30.70 -0.30
CA ASP A 79 18.59 -31.90 0.04
C ASP A 79 17.36 -32.10 -0.82
N ASN A 80 16.90 -31.05 -1.51
CA ASN A 80 15.75 -31.07 -2.40
C ASN A 80 16.14 -31.29 -3.88
N VAL A 81 17.45 -31.40 -4.20
CA VAL A 81 17.94 -31.72 -5.55
C VAL A 81 18.18 -33.23 -5.65
N GLU A 82 17.13 -33.95 -6.00
CA GLU A 82 17.10 -35.42 -5.94
C GLU A 82 17.50 -36.08 -7.27
N VAL A 83 17.31 -35.37 -8.38
CA VAL A 83 17.69 -35.83 -9.72
C VAL A 83 18.39 -34.72 -10.51
N ILE A 84 19.40 -35.08 -11.30
CA ILE A 84 19.98 -34.21 -12.32
C ILE A 84 19.72 -34.82 -13.69
N ARG A 85 19.23 -34.00 -14.62
CA ARG A 85 19.19 -34.38 -16.03
C ARG A 85 20.54 -34.11 -16.66
N ALA A 86 21.22 -35.17 -17.11
CA ALA A 86 22.42 -35.12 -17.91
C ALA A 86 22.14 -35.69 -19.30
N SER A 87 23.09 -35.62 -20.23
CA SER A 87 22.80 -35.99 -21.62
C SER A 87 23.87 -36.83 -22.31
N PHE A 88 23.41 -37.70 -23.22
CA PHE A 88 24.22 -38.31 -24.27
C PHE A 88 24.04 -37.53 -25.59
N GLN A 89 24.96 -37.71 -26.54
CA GLN A 89 24.96 -36.93 -27.79
C GLN A 89 25.18 -37.82 -29.02
N PRO A 90 24.27 -37.89 -30.00
CA PRO A 90 24.42 -38.68 -31.24
C PRO A 90 25.26 -37.97 -32.32
N ILE A 91 26.30 -37.21 -31.94
CA ILE A 91 27.04 -36.33 -32.86
C ILE A 91 28.22 -37.01 -33.58
N ARG A 92 28.62 -38.23 -33.16
CA ARG A 92 29.74 -39.00 -33.71
C ARG A 92 29.47 -40.52 -33.59
N PRO A 93 29.91 -41.34 -34.56
CA PRO A 93 29.83 -42.80 -34.46
C PRO A 93 30.53 -43.37 -33.22
N LEU A 94 30.05 -44.52 -32.74
CA LEU A 94 30.73 -45.27 -31.68
C LEU A 94 32.06 -45.83 -32.17
N VAL A 95 33.03 -45.89 -31.27
CA VAL A 95 34.35 -46.49 -31.49
C VAL A 95 34.47 -47.70 -30.57
N ASN A 96 34.57 -48.90 -31.16
CA ASN A 96 34.61 -50.17 -30.41
C ASN A 96 33.44 -50.35 -29.42
N ASP A 97 32.22 -50.03 -29.87
CA ASP A 97 30.98 -50.07 -29.06
C ASP A 97 30.99 -49.13 -27.82
N ASP A 98 31.80 -48.07 -27.88
CA ASP A 98 31.86 -47.02 -26.86
C ASP A 98 31.78 -45.61 -27.47
N ILE A 99 31.46 -44.62 -26.63
CA ILE A 99 31.42 -43.21 -27.02
C ILE A 99 32.84 -42.69 -27.30
N SER A 100 32.97 -41.71 -28.20
CA SER A 100 34.28 -41.15 -28.57
C SER A 100 34.92 -40.37 -27.41
N GLU A 101 36.25 -40.21 -27.43
CA GLU A 101 37.01 -39.52 -26.36
C GLU A 101 36.41 -38.14 -26.00
N GLY A 102 36.07 -37.32 -27.00
CA GLY A 102 35.48 -36.00 -26.75
C GLY A 102 34.08 -36.05 -26.11
N GLN A 103 33.30 -37.12 -26.34
CA GLN A 103 32.02 -37.33 -25.63
C GLN A 103 32.25 -37.83 -24.21
N ILE A 104 33.30 -38.62 -23.97
CA ILE A 104 33.74 -39.02 -22.63
C ILE A 104 34.15 -37.79 -21.82
N ASP A 105 34.91 -36.86 -22.40
CA ASP A 105 35.31 -35.61 -21.75
C ASP A 105 34.09 -34.77 -21.32
N THR A 106 33.12 -34.57 -22.22
CA THR A 106 31.88 -33.84 -21.93
C THR A 106 31.07 -34.52 -20.83
N LEU A 107 30.91 -35.84 -20.90
CA LEU A 107 30.21 -36.62 -19.86
C LEU A 107 30.93 -36.50 -18.51
N ASN A 108 32.25 -36.63 -18.51
CA ASN A 108 33.06 -36.51 -17.30
C ASN A 108 32.95 -35.13 -16.66
N TRP A 109 32.84 -34.08 -17.47
CA TRP A 109 32.61 -32.72 -16.97
C TRP A 109 31.23 -32.59 -16.30
N ARG A 110 30.17 -33.10 -16.92
CA ARG A 110 28.84 -33.16 -16.30
C ARG A 110 28.87 -33.88 -14.94
N LEU A 111 29.50 -35.05 -14.89
CA LEU A 111 29.60 -35.85 -13.66
C LEU A 111 30.47 -35.16 -12.59
N ASN A 112 31.55 -34.47 -12.96
CA ASN A 112 32.35 -33.65 -12.04
C ASN A 112 31.50 -32.56 -11.38
N ILE A 113 30.62 -31.89 -12.14
CA ILE A 113 29.72 -30.85 -11.60
C ILE A 113 28.75 -31.46 -10.60
N ILE A 114 28.11 -32.59 -10.94
CA ILE A 114 27.17 -33.29 -10.06
C ILE A 114 27.86 -33.66 -8.74
N GLU A 115 29.04 -34.30 -8.81
CA GLU A 115 29.82 -34.72 -7.64
C GLU A 115 30.28 -33.55 -6.76
N ALA A 116 30.60 -32.40 -7.37
CA ALA A 116 31.09 -31.24 -6.64
C ALA A 116 29.97 -30.38 -6.02
N ARG A 117 28.73 -30.45 -6.55
CA ARG A 117 27.67 -29.47 -6.27
C ARG A 117 26.36 -30.06 -5.73
N THR A 118 26.19 -31.37 -5.76
CA THR A 118 24.97 -32.04 -5.29
C THR A 118 25.27 -33.10 -4.23
N ASN A 119 24.23 -33.72 -3.67
CA ASN A 119 24.40 -34.78 -2.68
C ASN A 119 24.91 -36.07 -3.35
N PRO A 120 25.73 -36.90 -2.67
CA PRO A 120 26.22 -38.16 -3.26
C PRO A 120 25.14 -39.15 -3.71
N GLY A 121 23.92 -39.03 -3.19
CA GLY A 121 22.76 -39.85 -3.56
C GLY A 121 21.89 -39.24 -4.66
N THR A 122 22.27 -38.11 -5.25
CA THR A 122 21.54 -37.49 -6.36
C THR A 122 21.55 -38.40 -7.58
N LYS A 123 20.35 -38.70 -8.09
CA LYS A 123 20.12 -39.64 -9.19
C LYS A 123 20.31 -38.95 -10.54
N ILE A 124 20.52 -39.72 -11.59
CA ILE A 124 20.70 -39.19 -12.95
C ILE A 124 19.59 -39.69 -13.87
N THR A 125 18.99 -38.76 -14.60
CA THR A 125 18.23 -39.06 -15.81
C THR A 125 19.07 -38.66 -17.03
N LEU A 126 19.03 -39.47 -18.08
CA LEU A 126 19.80 -39.25 -19.30
C LEU A 126 18.86 -38.95 -20.47
N ASN A 127 18.94 -37.74 -21.01
CA ASN A 127 18.25 -37.36 -22.24
C ASN A 127 19.22 -37.22 -23.42
N CYS A 128 18.66 -37.02 -24.61
CA CYS A 128 19.40 -36.72 -25.81
C CYS A 128 19.59 -35.20 -25.94
N ASP A 129 20.82 -34.70 -26.01
CA ASP A 129 21.08 -33.27 -26.25
C ASP A 129 22.15 -33.09 -27.34
N HIS A 130 21.81 -32.41 -28.44
CA HIS A 130 22.73 -32.24 -29.54
C HIS A 130 22.39 -31.08 -30.50
N PRO A 131 23.42 -30.52 -31.15
CA PRO A 131 23.23 -29.62 -32.28
C PRO A 131 22.87 -30.34 -33.60
N LYS A 132 23.12 -31.65 -33.69
CA LYS A 132 22.84 -32.48 -34.88
C LYS A 132 22.88 -33.98 -34.56
N VAL A 133 22.25 -34.78 -35.42
CA VAL A 133 22.41 -36.25 -35.44
C VAL A 133 23.37 -36.66 -36.56
N ASP A 134 24.40 -37.45 -36.24
CA ASP A 134 25.29 -38.03 -37.23
C ASP A 134 24.54 -39.06 -38.11
N SER A 135 24.80 -39.06 -39.41
CA SER A 135 24.10 -39.94 -40.37
C SER A 135 24.26 -41.43 -40.06
N TRP A 136 25.26 -41.80 -39.25
CA TRP A 136 25.43 -43.15 -38.77
C TRP A 136 24.30 -43.63 -37.83
N TYR A 137 23.60 -42.73 -37.15
CA TYR A 137 22.49 -43.07 -36.23
C TYR A 137 21.11 -43.04 -36.90
N VAL A 138 20.95 -42.31 -38.00
CA VAL A 138 19.65 -42.11 -38.67
C VAL A 138 19.06 -43.46 -39.13
N GLY A 139 17.84 -43.75 -38.69
CA GLY A 139 17.11 -44.99 -39.03
C GLY A 139 17.72 -46.28 -38.45
N ASN A 140 18.62 -46.19 -37.46
CA ASN A 140 19.30 -47.36 -36.89
C ASN A 140 19.11 -47.48 -35.37
N ALA A 141 18.05 -48.19 -34.97
CA ALA A 141 17.67 -48.35 -33.57
C ALA A 141 18.77 -48.97 -32.69
N LEU A 142 19.49 -49.98 -33.20
CA LEU A 142 20.53 -50.67 -32.45
C LEU A 142 21.71 -49.73 -32.12
N ARG A 143 22.10 -48.84 -33.06
CA ARG A 143 23.19 -47.89 -32.83
C ARG A 143 22.83 -46.85 -31.77
N TRP A 144 21.60 -46.35 -31.79
CA TRP A 144 21.07 -45.48 -30.74
C TRP A 144 21.07 -46.19 -29.38
N ALA A 145 20.53 -47.42 -29.30
CA ALA A 145 20.51 -48.17 -28.06
C ALA A 145 21.93 -48.43 -27.50
N LYS A 146 22.90 -48.74 -28.37
CA LYS A 146 24.31 -48.88 -27.98
C LYS A 146 24.93 -47.57 -27.46
N LEU A 147 24.58 -46.42 -28.03
CA LEU A 147 25.03 -45.11 -27.55
C LEU A 147 24.51 -44.83 -26.13
N ILE A 148 23.22 -45.10 -25.91
CA ILE A 148 22.57 -44.93 -24.61
C ILE A 148 23.17 -45.91 -23.58
N ASP A 149 23.37 -47.19 -23.95
CA ASP A 149 24.02 -48.18 -23.08
C ASP A 149 25.46 -47.79 -22.72
N ALA A 150 26.26 -47.36 -23.70
CA ALA A 150 27.65 -46.95 -23.46
C ALA A 150 27.73 -45.76 -22.49
N THR A 151 26.86 -44.76 -22.67
CA THR A 151 26.80 -43.60 -21.75
C THR A 151 26.32 -44.02 -20.36
N THR A 152 25.23 -44.80 -20.28
CA THR A 152 24.66 -45.30 -19.02
C THR A 152 25.67 -46.12 -18.24
N ARG A 153 26.38 -47.04 -18.93
CA ARG A 153 27.45 -47.85 -18.34
C ARG A 153 28.52 -46.97 -17.69
N ARG A 154 28.99 -45.93 -18.40
CA ARG A 154 30.04 -45.03 -17.88
C ARG A 154 29.59 -44.22 -16.67
N VAL A 155 28.33 -43.77 -16.65
CA VAL A 155 27.75 -43.11 -15.47
C VAL A 155 27.71 -44.05 -14.28
N GLN A 156 27.28 -45.30 -14.48
CA GLN A 156 27.20 -46.32 -13.43
C GLN A 156 28.58 -46.80 -12.95
N GLU A 157 29.56 -46.95 -13.84
CA GLU A 157 30.96 -47.28 -13.50
C GLU A 157 31.60 -46.21 -12.61
N ARG A 158 31.10 -44.98 -12.70
CA ARG A 158 31.49 -43.85 -11.84
C ARG A 158 30.71 -43.79 -10.52
N GLY A 159 29.80 -44.73 -10.28
CA GLY A 159 29.09 -44.91 -9.01
C GLY A 159 27.72 -44.22 -8.93
N HIS A 160 27.24 -43.60 -10.01
CA HIS A 160 25.94 -42.90 -10.03
C HIS A 160 24.79 -43.83 -10.42
N GLU A 161 23.62 -43.62 -9.81
CA GLU A 161 22.38 -44.31 -10.17
C GLU A 161 21.70 -43.60 -11.35
N VAL A 162 21.56 -44.30 -12.49
CA VAL A 162 20.73 -43.84 -13.61
C VAL A 162 19.33 -44.41 -13.45
N ILE A 163 18.32 -43.54 -13.36
CA ILE A 163 16.92 -43.94 -13.11
C ILE A 163 16.02 -43.88 -14.34
N THR A 164 16.36 -43.04 -15.32
CA THR A 164 15.58 -42.84 -16.54
C THR A 164 16.51 -42.59 -17.74
N VAL A 165 16.12 -43.09 -18.91
CA VAL A 165 16.69 -42.71 -20.22
C VAL A 165 15.59 -42.26 -21.18
N ALA A 166 15.81 -41.12 -21.86
CA ALA A 166 14.94 -40.60 -22.91
C ALA A 166 15.70 -40.59 -24.26
N PRO A 167 15.34 -41.49 -25.21
CA PRO A 167 15.99 -41.57 -26.51
C PRO A 167 16.08 -40.27 -27.32
N PHE A 168 15.01 -39.45 -27.33
CA PHE A 168 14.95 -38.17 -28.05
C PHE A 168 14.53 -37.02 -27.11
N ASN A 169 14.91 -35.79 -27.46
CA ASN A 169 14.48 -34.54 -26.81
C ASN A 169 13.75 -33.65 -27.83
N GLU A 170 12.55 -33.19 -27.53
CA GLU A 170 11.68 -32.46 -28.47
C GLU A 170 11.51 -33.18 -29.83
N PRO A 171 11.08 -34.46 -29.86
CA PRO A 171 11.06 -35.26 -31.09
C PRO A 171 10.01 -34.80 -32.11
N ASP A 172 9.06 -33.96 -31.69
CA ASP A 172 8.11 -33.26 -32.56
C ASP A 172 8.75 -32.08 -33.32
N TYR A 173 9.94 -31.63 -32.91
CA TYR A 173 10.72 -30.62 -33.61
C TYR A 173 11.59 -31.25 -34.71
N THR A 174 11.09 -31.25 -35.94
CA THR A 174 11.69 -32.02 -37.05
C THR A 174 13.02 -31.47 -37.59
N GLN A 175 13.50 -30.31 -37.13
CA GLN A 175 14.69 -29.65 -37.71
C GLN A 175 16.02 -30.32 -37.33
N VAL A 176 16.03 -31.14 -36.26
CA VAL A 176 17.27 -31.71 -35.69
C VAL A 176 17.58 -33.15 -36.11
N GLY A 177 16.66 -33.81 -36.84
CA GLY A 177 16.92 -35.10 -37.50
C GLY A 177 17.00 -36.34 -36.60
N GLN A 178 16.34 -36.33 -35.44
CA GLN A 178 16.34 -37.45 -34.47
C GLN A 178 15.64 -38.71 -35.00
N GLY A 179 14.54 -38.55 -35.73
CA GLY A 179 13.79 -39.66 -36.33
C GLY A 179 12.29 -39.50 -36.17
N THR A 180 11.56 -40.57 -36.48
CA THR A 180 10.10 -40.66 -36.38
C THR A 180 9.63 -41.34 -35.09
N LYS A 181 8.32 -41.38 -34.84
CA LYS A 181 7.70 -42.17 -33.77
C LYS A 181 8.10 -43.65 -33.84
N ASP A 182 8.23 -44.21 -35.06
CA ASP A 182 8.63 -45.60 -35.26
C ASP A 182 10.12 -45.82 -34.97
N ASP A 183 10.98 -44.85 -35.31
CA ASP A 183 12.39 -44.91 -34.93
C ASP A 183 12.54 -44.95 -33.41
N PHE A 184 11.83 -44.07 -32.68
CA PHE A 184 11.81 -44.08 -31.21
C PHE A 184 11.30 -45.41 -30.69
N TYR A 185 10.16 -45.90 -31.20
CA TYR A 185 9.57 -47.18 -30.79
C TYR A 185 10.56 -48.35 -30.95
N ASN A 186 11.30 -48.36 -32.05
CA ASN A 186 12.33 -49.37 -32.32
C ASN A 186 13.53 -49.23 -31.38
N ILE A 187 14.01 -48.02 -31.10
CA ILE A 187 15.08 -47.78 -30.13
C ILE A 187 14.69 -48.29 -28.73
N ALA A 188 13.49 -47.95 -28.27
CA ALA A 188 12.96 -48.45 -27.01
C ALA A 188 12.90 -49.99 -26.99
N GLY A 189 12.55 -50.62 -28.12
CA GLY A 189 12.56 -52.08 -28.26
C GLY A 189 13.94 -52.71 -28.14
N GLU A 190 14.97 -52.08 -28.69
CA GLU A 190 16.37 -52.53 -28.55
C GLU A 190 16.86 -52.36 -27.10
N LEU A 191 16.54 -51.23 -26.44
CA LEU A 191 16.87 -51.01 -25.03
C LEU A 191 16.24 -52.06 -24.11
N ARG A 192 14.99 -52.49 -24.37
CA ARG A 192 14.32 -53.56 -23.60
C ARG A 192 14.99 -54.94 -23.72
N GLN A 193 15.82 -55.16 -24.74
CA GLN A 193 16.58 -56.40 -24.87
C GLN A 193 17.90 -56.37 -24.08
N MET A 194 18.31 -55.19 -23.61
CA MET A 194 19.57 -54.99 -22.89
C MET A 194 19.32 -55.03 -21.38
N SER A 195 19.92 -56.00 -20.70
CA SER A 195 19.71 -56.25 -19.26
C SER A 195 19.95 -55.05 -18.33
N ARG A 196 20.79 -54.08 -18.73
CA ARG A 196 21.04 -52.84 -17.98
C ARG A 196 19.77 -52.01 -17.76
N PHE A 197 18.81 -52.08 -18.69
CA PHE A 197 17.58 -51.29 -18.67
C PHE A 197 16.39 -52.02 -18.04
N ASN A 198 16.62 -53.17 -17.39
CA ASN A 198 15.54 -53.86 -16.67
C ASN A 198 15.00 -53.03 -15.49
N ASN A 199 15.85 -52.20 -14.88
CA ASN A 199 15.52 -51.36 -13.72
C ASN A 199 15.70 -49.86 -14.00
N ILE A 200 15.87 -49.46 -15.26
CA ILE A 200 15.98 -48.06 -15.68
C ILE A 200 14.76 -47.75 -16.51
N ARG A 201 14.01 -46.70 -16.15
CA ARG A 201 12.81 -46.33 -16.90
C ARG A 201 13.18 -45.88 -18.30
N ILE A 202 12.46 -46.40 -19.29
CA ILE A 202 12.50 -45.84 -20.64
C ILE A 202 11.41 -44.77 -20.72
N SER A 203 11.83 -43.52 -20.80
CA SER A 203 10.93 -42.37 -20.94
C SER A 203 10.59 -42.10 -22.39
N GLY A 204 9.37 -41.61 -22.62
CA GLY A 204 9.05 -40.87 -23.84
C GLY A 204 9.95 -39.64 -23.98
N GLY A 205 10.13 -39.18 -25.22
CA GLY A 205 10.77 -37.89 -25.45
C GLY A 205 9.82 -36.78 -25.03
N ASN A 206 10.34 -35.77 -24.34
CA ASN A 206 9.59 -34.56 -24.05
C ASN A 206 9.28 -33.89 -25.39
N THR A 207 8.04 -33.42 -25.59
CA THR A 207 7.62 -32.68 -26.80
C THR A 207 7.62 -31.18 -26.56
N LEU A 208 8.04 -30.39 -27.56
CA LEU A 208 7.98 -28.92 -27.52
C LEU A 208 6.54 -28.41 -27.52
N ASN A 209 5.70 -28.99 -28.38
CA ASN A 209 4.26 -28.75 -28.39
C ASN A 209 3.54 -29.83 -27.56
N CYS A 210 2.96 -29.44 -26.42
CA CYS A 210 2.27 -30.38 -25.53
C CYS A 210 1.03 -31.05 -26.15
N ASP A 211 0.46 -30.52 -27.24
CA ASP A 211 -0.61 -31.19 -27.98
C ASP A 211 -0.13 -32.48 -28.67
N GLU A 212 1.17 -32.58 -28.96
CA GLU A 212 1.79 -33.78 -29.55
C GLU A 212 2.23 -34.80 -28.50
N ALA A 213 2.28 -34.42 -27.22
CA ALA A 213 2.76 -35.26 -26.13
C ALA A 213 1.99 -36.60 -26.04
N LEU A 214 0.67 -36.53 -25.98
CA LEU A 214 -0.18 -37.71 -25.85
C LEU A 214 -0.19 -38.58 -27.13
N PRO A 215 -0.27 -38.02 -28.35
CA PRO A 215 -0.04 -38.76 -29.59
C PRO A 215 1.31 -39.50 -29.66
N TRP A 216 2.40 -38.90 -29.17
CA TRP A 216 3.71 -39.57 -29.08
C TRP A 216 3.67 -40.68 -28.03
N TYR A 217 3.24 -40.36 -26.82
CA TYR A 217 3.17 -41.32 -25.73
C TYR A 217 2.30 -42.54 -26.07
N ASN A 218 1.10 -42.36 -26.61
CA ASN A 218 0.22 -43.47 -26.93
C ASN A 218 0.77 -44.41 -28.00
N HIS A 219 1.56 -43.91 -28.95
CA HIS A 219 2.25 -44.75 -29.92
C HIS A 219 3.36 -45.58 -29.25
N LEU A 220 4.04 -45.01 -28.26
CA LEU A 220 5.23 -45.57 -27.64
C LEU A 220 4.94 -46.42 -26.39
N LYS A 221 3.82 -46.19 -25.71
CA LYS A 221 3.58 -46.59 -24.30
C LYS A 221 3.78 -48.08 -24.03
N THR A 222 3.54 -48.96 -24.99
CA THR A 222 3.75 -50.41 -24.80
C THR A 222 5.22 -50.79 -24.56
N ARG A 223 6.15 -49.87 -24.80
CA ARG A 223 7.60 -50.03 -24.55
C ARG A 223 8.17 -49.02 -23.57
N LEU A 224 7.38 -48.06 -23.07
CA LEU A 224 7.83 -47.04 -22.10
C LEU A 224 7.46 -47.42 -20.67
N ASP A 225 8.19 -46.88 -19.70
CA ASP A 225 7.82 -46.88 -18.27
C ASP A 225 7.40 -45.49 -17.78
N GLU A 226 7.72 -44.46 -18.57
CA GLU A 226 7.62 -43.06 -18.18
C GLU A 226 7.12 -42.21 -19.36
N GLY A 227 6.17 -41.31 -19.09
CA GLY A 227 5.72 -40.29 -20.02
C GLY A 227 6.33 -38.94 -19.63
N ASN A 228 6.78 -38.17 -20.62
CA ASN A 228 7.43 -36.89 -20.41
C ASN A 228 6.92 -35.81 -21.37
N THR A 229 6.74 -34.58 -20.89
CA THR A 229 6.39 -33.40 -21.70
C THR A 229 6.75 -32.10 -20.95
N HIS A 230 6.87 -30.99 -21.66
CA HIS A 230 6.89 -29.64 -21.09
C HIS A 230 5.92 -28.74 -21.88
N GLN A 231 5.90 -27.45 -21.58
CA GLN A 231 5.04 -26.50 -22.28
C GLN A 231 5.78 -25.31 -22.89
N LEU A 232 5.97 -25.33 -24.21
CA LEU A 232 6.36 -24.14 -24.98
C LEU A 232 5.38 -23.80 -26.12
N ALA A 233 4.56 -24.77 -26.52
CA ALA A 233 3.43 -24.62 -27.44
C ALA A 233 2.29 -25.58 -27.05
N GLY A 234 1.13 -25.39 -27.65
CA GLY A 234 -0.04 -26.26 -27.49
C GLY A 234 -1.15 -25.68 -26.62
N SER A 235 -2.01 -26.55 -26.08
CA SER A 235 -3.14 -26.18 -25.23
C SER A 235 -2.96 -26.62 -23.77
N PHE A 236 -3.51 -25.82 -22.85
CA PHE A 236 -3.45 -26.09 -21.40
C PHE A 236 -4.04 -27.47 -21.08
N ASP A 237 -5.15 -27.82 -21.72
CA ASP A 237 -5.84 -29.09 -21.51
C ASP A 237 -4.97 -30.28 -21.93
N SER A 238 -4.22 -30.19 -23.03
CA SER A 238 -3.30 -31.25 -23.44
C SER A 238 -2.19 -31.45 -22.43
N TYR A 239 -1.58 -30.37 -21.93
CA TYR A 239 -0.52 -30.44 -20.90
C TYR A 239 -1.04 -31.09 -19.61
N ALA A 240 -2.18 -30.62 -19.09
CA ALA A 240 -2.79 -31.18 -17.88
C ALA A 240 -3.20 -32.66 -18.07
N ASN A 241 -3.94 -32.97 -19.14
CA ASN A 241 -4.45 -34.31 -19.40
C ASN A 241 -3.34 -35.34 -19.63
N PHE A 242 -2.19 -34.90 -20.16
CA PHE A 242 -1.05 -35.78 -20.37
C PHE A 242 -0.62 -36.49 -19.08
N PHE A 243 -0.39 -35.75 -18.00
CA PHE A 243 0.04 -36.34 -16.73
C PHE A 243 -1.01 -37.31 -16.17
N THR A 244 -2.29 -36.92 -16.21
CA THR A 244 -3.40 -37.77 -15.74
C THR A 244 -3.45 -39.08 -16.52
N GLU A 245 -3.31 -39.04 -17.85
CA GLU A 245 -3.36 -40.24 -18.69
C GLU A 245 -2.12 -41.13 -18.49
N VAL A 246 -0.93 -40.55 -18.36
CA VAL A 246 0.29 -41.32 -18.05
C VAL A 246 0.12 -42.07 -16.72
N ARG A 247 -0.40 -41.40 -15.68
CA ARG A 247 -0.69 -42.00 -14.38
C ARG A 247 -1.76 -43.10 -14.46
N ASN A 248 -2.83 -42.89 -15.24
CA ASN A 248 -3.88 -43.90 -15.44
C ASN A 248 -3.37 -45.17 -16.12
N ASN A 249 -2.35 -45.06 -16.99
CA ASN A 249 -1.69 -46.21 -17.60
C ASN A 249 -0.66 -46.88 -16.67
N GLY A 250 -0.47 -46.40 -15.44
CA GLY A 250 0.45 -46.96 -14.46
C GLY A 250 1.92 -46.61 -14.70
N HIS A 251 2.19 -45.63 -15.58
CA HIS A 251 3.55 -45.16 -15.88
C HIS A 251 3.93 -43.96 -15.02
N HIS A 252 5.24 -43.70 -14.93
CA HIS A 252 5.79 -42.55 -14.22
C HIS A 252 5.57 -41.27 -15.04
N ALA A 253 5.11 -40.20 -14.43
CA ALA A 253 4.80 -38.94 -15.13
C ALA A 253 5.86 -37.87 -14.83
N THR A 254 6.51 -37.33 -15.86
CA THR A 254 7.65 -36.40 -15.73
C THR A 254 7.44 -35.14 -16.57
N ALA A 255 7.95 -34.01 -16.09
CA ALA A 255 8.31 -32.87 -16.92
C ALA A 255 9.78 -32.55 -16.68
N ASP A 256 10.64 -32.87 -17.64
CA ASP A 256 12.09 -32.76 -17.47
C ASP A 256 12.69 -31.42 -17.94
N GLU A 257 11.84 -30.48 -18.38
CA GLU A 257 12.17 -29.11 -18.80
C GLU A 257 11.11 -28.11 -18.32
N LEU A 258 10.98 -27.92 -17.00
CA LEU A 258 10.05 -26.92 -16.48
C LEU A 258 10.61 -25.50 -16.65
N HIS A 259 9.80 -24.63 -17.25
CA HIS A 259 10.20 -23.25 -17.55
C HIS A 259 9.71 -22.21 -16.55
N ASN A 260 8.71 -22.53 -15.73
CA ASN A 260 8.08 -21.61 -14.78
C ASN A 260 7.24 -22.35 -13.73
N VAL A 261 6.88 -21.64 -12.65
CA VAL A 261 6.08 -22.18 -11.55
C VAL A 261 4.64 -22.49 -11.96
N MET A 262 4.12 -21.90 -13.04
CA MET A 262 2.78 -22.25 -13.56
C MET A 262 2.76 -23.69 -14.08
N GLU A 263 3.69 -24.06 -14.95
CA GLU A 263 3.87 -25.43 -15.43
C GLU A 263 4.05 -26.39 -14.27
N ALA A 264 4.90 -26.02 -13.30
CA ALA A 264 5.15 -26.85 -12.14
C ALA A 264 3.88 -27.07 -11.30
N MET A 265 3.10 -26.01 -11.02
CA MET A 265 1.84 -26.10 -10.29
C MET A 265 0.81 -26.96 -11.01
N VAL A 266 0.63 -26.74 -12.33
CA VAL A 266 -0.31 -27.51 -13.16
C VAL A 266 0.13 -28.97 -13.22
N GLY A 267 1.41 -29.24 -13.52
CA GLY A 267 1.94 -30.60 -13.57
C GLY A 267 1.69 -31.35 -12.26
N VAL A 268 2.03 -30.75 -11.12
CA VAL A 268 1.79 -31.34 -9.78
C VAL A 268 0.30 -31.65 -9.58
N GLU A 269 -0.59 -30.70 -9.91
CA GLU A 269 -2.04 -30.86 -9.74
C GLU A 269 -2.59 -32.05 -10.55
N TYR A 270 -2.09 -32.26 -11.77
CA TYR A 270 -2.56 -33.33 -12.67
C TYR A 270 -1.74 -34.62 -12.59
N GLY A 271 -0.84 -34.74 -11.63
CA GLY A 271 -0.19 -35.99 -11.26
C GLY A 271 1.24 -36.20 -11.75
N MET A 272 1.96 -35.14 -12.12
CA MET A 272 3.42 -35.17 -12.31
C MET A 272 4.12 -35.71 -11.05
N GLN A 273 5.09 -36.59 -11.25
CA GLN A 273 5.88 -37.24 -10.19
C GLN A 273 7.34 -36.80 -10.18
N THR A 274 7.84 -36.28 -11.30
CA THR A 274 9.19 -35.70 -11.39
C THR A 274 9.17 -34.42 -12.19
N GLY A 275 9.66 -33.34 -11.59
CA GLY A 275 9.85 -32.06 -12.25
C GLY A 275 11.33 -31.68 -12.26
N ILE A 276 11.88 -31.32 -13.42
CA ILE A 276 13.27 -30.87 -13.54
C ILE A 276 13.27 -29.47 -14.13
N TRP A 277 13.87 -28.52 -13.43
CA TRP A 277 13.93 -27.14 -13.88
C TRP A 277 14.91 -26.99 -15.04
N TRP A 278 14.43 -26.39 -16.12
CA TRP A 278 15.28 -25.90 -17.20
C TRP A 278 15.96 -24.61 -16.73
N GLY A 279 17.27 -24.68 -16.48
CA GLY A 279 18.04 -23.61 -15.86
C GLY A 279 17.96 -23.58 -14.33
N THR A 280 18.11 -22.40 -13.73
CA THR A 280 18.09 -22.24 -12.26
C THR A 280 16.67 -22.11 -11.72
N ALA A 281 16.41 -22.72 -10.56
CA ALA A 281 15.21 -22.49 -9.78
C ALA A 281 15.37 -21.24 -8.91
N GLU A 282 15.17 -20.04 -9.47
CA GLU A 282 15.20 -18.77 -8.69
C GLU A 282 14.17 -18.78 -7.55
N TYR A 283 14.12 -17.73 -6.72
CA TYR A 283 13.41 -17.72 -5.43
C TYR A 283 11.99 -18.31 -5.44
N ALA A 284 11.07 -17.85 -6.28
CA ALA A 284 9.71 -18.40 -6.33
C ALA A 284 9.69 -19.92 -6.62
N ARG A 285 10.53 -20.39 -7.56
CA ARG A 285 10.65 -21.81 -7.91
C ARG A 285 11.32 -22.62 -6.79
N GLY A 286 12.36 -22.07 -6.18
CA GLY A 286 13.06 -22.68 -5.06
C GLY A 286 12.17 -22.83 -3.81
N GLU A 287 11.36 -21.81 -3.50
CA GLU A 287 10.35 -21.89 -2.44
C GLU A 287 9.25 -22.89 -2.80
N PHE A 288 8.80 -22.94 -4.06
CA PHE A 288 7.82 -23.93 -4.51
C PHE A 288 8.34 -25.37 -4.32
N VAL A 289 9.60 -25.63 -4.65
CA VAL A 289 10.27 -26.92 -4.42
C VAL A 289 10.26 -27.30 -2.94
N LYS A 290 10.72 -26.41 -2.05
CA LYS A 290 10.76 -26.67 -0.60
C LYS A 290 9.37 -26.95 -0.05
N THR A 291 8.39 -26.20 -0.51
CA THR A 291 7.03 -26.24 0.02
C THR A 291 6.24 -27.44 -0.51
N THR A 292 6.41 -27.85 -1.76
CA THR A 292 5.69 -29.02 -2.32
C THR A 292 6.24 -30.36 -1.86
N ARG A 293 7.55 -30.47 -1.58
CA ARG A 293 8.16 -31.76 -1.23
C ARG A 293 7.64 -32.35 0.09
N HIS A 294 7.43 -31.49 1.08
CA HIS A 294 7.03 -31.89 2.43
C HIS A 294 5.80 -31.14 2.97
N GLY A 295 5.27 -30.21 2.19
CA GLY A 295 4.10 -29.44 2.55
C GLY A 295 2.81 -29.99 1.95
N LYS A 296 1.79 -29.15 2.00
CA LYS A 296 0.43 -29.45 1.59
C LYS A 296 -0.18 -28.26 0.87
N ARG A 297 -0.88 -28.53 -0.22
CA ARG A 297 -1.65 -27.55 -0.97
C ARG A 297 -2.96 -27.27 -0.25
N LEU A 298 -3.23 -26.01 0.09
CA LEU A 298 -4.49 -25.59 0.70
C LEU A 298 -5.50 -25.14 -0.36
N ALA A 299 -5.03 -24.46 -1.41
CA ALA A 299 -5.89 -23.99 -2.49
C ALA A 299 -5.15 -23.93 -3.82
N TYR A 300 -5.92 -23.98 -4.91
CA TYR A 300 -5.45 -23.96 -6.28
C TYR A 300 -6.50 -23.35 -7.19
N ALA A 301 -6.08 -22.50 -8.12
CA ALA A 301 -6.89 -22.05 -9.23
C ALA A 301 -6.04 -21.87 -10.49
N GLU A 302 -6.69 -21.96 -11.65
CA GLU A 302 -6.04 -21.83 -12.95
C GLU A 302 -6.94 -21.05 -13.91
N HIS A 303 -6.33 -20.39 -14.90
CA HIS A 303 -7.02 -19.73 -15.99
C HIS A 303 -6.55 -20.33 -17.32
N ARG A 304 -7.14 -21.48 -17.68
CA ARG A 304 -6.70 -22.26 -18.85
C ARG A 304 -6.56 -21.46 -20.16
N PRO A 305 -7.53 -20.60 -20.55
CA PRO A 305 -7.39 -19.80 -21.77
C PRO A 305 -6.21 -18.81 -21.75
N ASN A 306 -5.73 -18.42 -20.56
CA ASN A 306 -4.69 -17.41 -20.39
C ASN A 306 -3.37 -18.02 -19.94
N TRP A 307 -3.28 -19.35 -19.80
CA TRP A 307 -2.05 -20.04 -19.38
C TRP A 307 -1.42 -19.49 -18.10
N THR A 308 -2.24 -19.31 -17.05
CA THR A 308 -1.79 -18.90 -15.73
C THR A 308 -2.37 -19.83 -14.65
N SER A 309 -1.68 -19.94 -13.52
CA SER A 309 -2.18 -20.65 -12.34
C SER A 309 -1.63 -20.02 -11.05
N ALA A 310 -2.34 -20.28 -9.95
CA ALA A 310 -1.99 -19.81 -8.62
C ALA A 310 -2.42 -20.81 -7.55
N ALA A 311 -1.69 -20.85 -6.44
CA ALA A 311 -1.94 -21.79 -5.36
C ALA A 311 -1.50 -21.24 -4.00
N VAL A 312 -2.06 -21.79 -2.92
CA VAL A 312 -1.60 -21.57 -1.55
C VAL A 312 -1.12 -22.90 -0.99
N TYR A 313 0.06 -22.90 -0.38
CA TYR A 313 0.62 -24.07 0.27
C TYR A 313 1.03 -23.76 1.70
N ARG A 314 0.93 -24.78 2.57
CA ARG A 314 1.56 -24.84 3.88
C ARG A 314 2.79 -25.72 3.78
N ASN A 315 3.97 -25.21 4.13
CA ASN A 315 5.19 -26.01 4.17
C ASN A 315 5.22 -26.94 5.40
N ALA A 316 6.26 -27.78 5.53
CA ALA A 316 6.40 -28.72 6.65
C ALA A 316 6.55 -28.05 8.03
N GLU A 317 6.94 -26.77 8.07
CA GLU A 317 7.13 -25.97 9.29
C GLU A 317 5.85 -25.19 9.66
N GLY A 318 4.79 -25.29 8.86
CA GLY A 318 3.52 -24.60 9.08
C GLY A 318 3.42 -23.22 8.42
N LYS A 319 4.48 -22.74 7.74
CA LYS A 319 4.48 -21.45 7.02
C LYS A 319 3.59 -21.52 5.78
N LEU A 320 2.76 -20.50 5.56
CA LEU A 320 1.92 -20.39 4.37
C LEU A 320 2.59 -19.49 3.32
N GLN A 321 2.49 -19.92 2.07
CA GLN A 321 2.95 -19.17 0.90
C GLN A 321 1.94 -19.27 -0.24
N ALA A 322 1.67 -18.13 -0.87
CA ALA A 322 0.94 -18.05 -2.11
C ALA A 322 1.91 -18.00 -3.30
N PHE A 323 1.61 -18.74 -4.36
CA PHE A 323 2.37 -18.80 -5.59
C PHE A 323 1.49 -18.39 -6.77
N GLY A 324 2.07 -17.70 -7.74
CA GLY A 324 1.43 -17.38 -9.02
C GLY A 324 2.45 -17.42 -10.15
N GLY A 325 2.03 -17.89 -11.32
CA GLY A 325 2.91 -17.97 -12.48
C GLY A 325 2.17 -17.88 -13.82
N THR A 326 2.95 -17.64 -14.87
CA THR A 326 2.47 -17.60 -16.25
C THR A 326 3.28 -18.52 -17.16
N SER A 327 2.68 -19.00 -18.25
CA SER A 327 3.41 -19.66 -19.35
C SER A 327 4.43 -18.70 -19.97
N GLU A 328 5.61 -19.24 -20.27
CA GLU A 328 6.69 -18.50 -20.93
C GLU A 328 6.25 -17.85 -22.25
N ARG A 329 5.39 -18.51 -23.03
CA ARG A 329 5.14 -18.15 -24.44
C ARG A 329 3.70 -17.83 -24.78
N GLN A 330 2.73 -18.24 -23.96
CA GLN A 330 1.32 -18.19 -24.33
C GLN A 330 0.43 -17.47 -23.33
N ALA A 331 1.02 -16.93 -22.26
CA ALA A 331 0.23 -16.31 -21.22
C ALA A 331 -0.37 -14.97 -21.64
N ALA A 332 -1.56 -14.71 -21.11
CA ALA A 332 -2.21 -13.41 -21.09
C ALA A 332 -2.36 -12.94 -19.64
N THR A 333 -2.33 -11.62 -19.43
CA THR A 333 -2.43 -11.04 -18.08
C THR A 333 -3.65 -11.56 -17.35
N THR A 334 -3.44 -12.03 -16.11
CA THR A 334 -4.51 -12.59 -15.27
C THR A 334 -4.30 -12.16 -13.82
N SER A 335 -5.38 -11.83 -13.14
CA SER A 335 -5.40 -11.47 -11.73
C SER A 335 -6.04 -12.58 -10.87
N TYR A 336 -5.43 -12.86 -9.72
CA TYR A 336 -5.89 -13.86 -8.75
C TYR A 336 -6.15 -13.20 -7.40
N ARG A 337 -7.33 -13.42 -6.84
CA ARG A 337 -7.68 -13.05 -5.46
C ARG A 337 -7.44 -14.23 -4.54
N PHE A 338 -6.48 -14.11 -3.65
CA PHE A 338 -6.30 -15.03 -2.52
C PHE A 338 -7.26 -14.61 -1.41
N LEU A 339 -8.15 -15.51 -0.99
CA LEU A 339 -9.19 -15.25 0.01
C LEU A 339 -9.05 -16.23 1.17
N SER A 340 -8.65 -15.75 2.34
CA SER A 340 -8.74 -16.52 3.59
C SER A 340 -10.14 -16.36 4.18
N LYS A 341 -10.89 -17.46 4.32
CA LYS A 341 -12.27 -17.41 4.78
C LYS A 341 -12.39 -17.44 6.31
N ASP A 342 -11.38 -17.95 6.99
CA ASP A 342 -11.40 -18.23 8.43
C ASP A 342 -10.83 -17.11 9.30
N LYS A 343 -9.86 -16.33 8.81
CA LYS A 343 -9.28 -15.21 9.57
C LYS A 343 -8.57 -14.15 8.69
N PRO A 344 -8.39 -12.92 9.19
CA PRO A 344 -7.54 -11.95 8.52
C PRO A 344 -6.04 -12.33 8.65
N LEU A 345 -5.27 -12.04 7.60
CA LEU A 345 -3.86 -12.43 7.44
C LEU A 345 -3.01 -11.26 6.93
N PHE A 346 -1.69 -11.47 6.90
CA PHE A 346 -0.73 -10.55 6.33
C PHE A 346 -0.01 -11.17 5.12
N PHE A 347 -0.12 -10.52 3.97
CA PHE A 347 0.49 -10.94 2.69
C PHE A 347 1.69 -10.06 2.39
N ASP A 348 2.91 -10.59 2.42
CA ASP A 348 4.15 -9.80 2.37
C ASP A 348 4.17 -8.66 3.40
N GLY A 349 3.53 -8.88 4.55
CA GLY A 349 3.36 -7.89 5.60
C GLY A 349 2.15 -6.97 5.42
N TYR A 350 1.45 -6.94 4.27
CA TYR A 350 0.23 -6.15 4.09
C TYR A 350 -0.98 -6.82 4.76
N GLY A 351 -1.66 -6.10 5.64
CA GLY A 351 -2.78 -6.59 6.44
C GLY A 351 -2.86 -5.90 7.80
N PRO A 352 -3.72 -6.38 8.71
CA PRO A 352 -4.48 -7.64 8.62
C PRO A 352 -5.70 -7.53 7.69
N GLN A 353 -5.87 -8.49 6.78
CA GLN A 353 -7.03 -8.57 5.87
C GLN A 353 -7.28 -9.99 5.37
N ASN A 354 -8.52 -10.30 4.98
CA ASN A 354 -8.87 -11.62 4.47
C ASN A 354 -8.51 -11.83 3.00
N GLU A 355 -8.12 -10.78 2.28
CA GLU A 355 -7.94 -10.84 0.84
C GLU A 355 -6.69 -10.14 0.32
N TYR A 356 -6.17 -10.66 -0.79
CA TYR A 356 -5.02 -10.10 -1.50
C TYR A 356 -5.14 -10.40 -3.00
N VAL A 357 -4.89 -9.38 -3.84
CA VAL A 357 -4.93 -9.57 -5.30
C VAL A 357 -3.52 -9.51 -5.88
N MET A 358 -3.16 -10.57 -6.61
CA MET A 358 -1.93 -10.67 -7.38
C MET A 358 -2.26 -10.59 -8.87
N THR A 359 -1.65 -9.63 -9.57
CA THR A 359 -1.69 -9.57 -11.04
C THR A 359 -0.44 -10.19 -11.61
N LEU A 360 -0.63 -11.15 -12.53
CA LEU A 360 0.44 -11.82 -13.26
C LEU A 360 0.47 -11.27 -14.70
N PRO A 361 1.48 -10.46 -15.06
CA PRO A 361 1.62 -9.94 -16.42
C PRO A 361 1.79 -11.07 -17.46
N GLY A 362 1.06 -10.95 -18.57
CA GLY A 362 1.19 -11.80 -19.74
C GLY A 362 1.29 -10.98 -21.02
N GLY A 363 1.52 -11.66 -22.13
CA GLY A 363 1.63 -11.03 -23.45
C GLY A 363 0.29 -10.90 -24.17
N THR A 364 0.35 -10.47 -25.44
CA THR A 364 -0.82 -10.23 -26.30
C THR A 364 -1.08 -11.35 -27.31
N GLY A 365 -0.24 -12.38 -27.33
CA GLY A 365 -0.32 -13.52 -28.24
C GLY A 365 0.92 -14.41 -28.12
N TYR A 366 0.98 -15.53 -28.85
CA TYR A 366 2.11 -16.46 -28.78
C TYR A 366 3.46 -15.75 -29.02
N GLN A 367 4.35 -15.79 -28.02
CA GLN A 367 5.67 -15.16 -28.00
C GLN A 367 5.70 -13.63 -28.25
N GLN A 368 4.59 -12.94 -27.96
CA GLN A 368 4.47 -11.49 -28.07
C GLN A 368 4.25 -10.83 -26.70
N GLY A 369 5.30 -10.17 -26.20
CA GLY A 369 5.21 -9.37 -24.97
C GLY A 369 5.12 -10.17 -23.67
N GLN A 370 5.35 -11.49 -23.71
CA GLN A 370 5.45 -12.29 -22.49
C GLN A 370 6.72 -11.95 -21.72
N THR A 371 6.59 -12.02 -20.40
CA THR A 371 7.66 -11.77 -19.46
C THR A 371 8.01 -13.00 -18.62
N ASN A 372 7.29 -14.12 -18.76
CA ASN A 372 7.40 -15.32 -17.91
C ASN A 372 7.27 -14.98 -16.41
N ALA A 373 6.23 -14.22 -16.06
CA ALA A 373 6.04 -13.65 -14.73
C ALA A 373 5.77 -14.74 -13.67
N GLU A 374 6.50 -14.68 -12.56
CA GLU A 374 6.38 -15.60 -11.43
C GLU A 374 6.45 -14.82 -10.10
N ARG A 375 5.70 -15.27 -9.08
CA ARG A 375 5.78 -14.66 -7.75
C ARG A 375 5.46 -15.65 -6.63
N VAL A 376 6.18 -15.50 -5.52
CA VAL A 376 5.82 -16.04 -4.21
C VAL A 376 5.49 -14.90 -3.24
N VAL A 377 4.48 -15.10 -2.40
CA VAL A 377 4.05 -14.18 -1.34
C VAL A 377 4.03 -14.93 -0.02
N ASN A 378 4.68 -14.39 0.99
CA ASN A 378 4.65 -14.95 2.34
C ASN A 378 3.33 -14.55 3.04
N ILE A 379 2.64 -15.54 3.60
CA ILE A 379 1.39 -15.33 4.35
C ILE A 379 1.68 -15.58 5.83
N SER A 380 1.37 -14.61 6.68
CA SER A 380 1.72 -14.62 8.11
C SER A 380 0.58 -14.06 8.98
N TRP A 381 0.64 -14.38 10.27
CA TRP A 381 -0.24 -13.91 11.34
C TRP A 381 0.51 -14.07 12.67
N GLY A 382 -0.13 -13.77 13.80
CA GLY A 382 0.48 -13.82 15.12
C GLY A 382 1.00 -12.47 15.60
N ASP A 383 1.89 -12.51 16.60
CA ASP A 383 2.42 -11.32 17.26
C ASP A 383 3.63 -10.73 16.55
N ASP A 384 4.39 -11.56 15.83
CA ASP A 384 5.53 -11.16 15.04
C ASP A 384 5.29 -11.30 13.54
N VAL A 385 4.84 -10.20 12.95
CA VAL A 385 4.57 -10.08 11.53
C VAL A 385 5.60 -9.16 10.89
N GLN A 386 6.07 -9.52 9.70
CA GLN A 386 7.01 -8.70 8.95
C GLN A 386 6.42 -7.31 8.61
N PRO A 387 7.22 -6.23 8.73
CA PRO A 387 6.80 -4.92 8.24
C PRO A 387 6.74 -4.89 6.71
N VAL A 388 5.89 -4.00 6.18
CA VAL A 388 5.86 -3.70 4.75
C VAL A 388 7.10 -2.90 4.37
N ILE A 389 7.83 -3.34 3.35
CA ILE A 389 9.00 -2.65 2.83
C ILE A 389 8.68 -2.10 1.44
N ASN A 390 8.61 -0.77 1.32
CA ASN A 390 8.54 -0.03 0.07
C ASN A 390 8.76 1.46 0.37
N GLY A 391 9.94 1.99 0.07
CA GLY A 391 10.26 3.38 0.39
C GLY A 391 11.75 3.65 0.53
N THR A 392 12.08 4.73 1.22
CA THR A 392 13.45 5.15 1.46
C THR A 392 13.84 4.91 2.91
N TYR A 393 14.99 4.26 3.11
CA TYR A 393 15.41 3.76 4.42
C TYR A 393 16.90 4.02 4.70
N VAL A 394 17.24 4.00 5.99
CA VAL A 394 18.59 3.73 6.48
C VAL A 394 18.68 2.24 6.84
N LEU A 395 19.67 1.53 6.30
CA LEU A 395 19.87 0.09 6.53
C LEU A 395 20.85 -0.12 7.67
N VAL A 396 20.36 -0.58 8.82
CA VAL A 396 21.13 -0.73 10.06
C VAL A 396 21.53 -2.19 10.26
N ASN A 397 22.81 -2.46 10.54
CA ASN A 397 23.31 -3.80 10.80
C ASN A 397 23.13 -4.21 12.27
N ARG A 398 22.56 -5.40 12.53
CA ARG A 398 22.28 -5.87 13.91
C ARG A 398 23.54 -6.04 14.76
N ASN A 399 24.65 -6.47 14.16
CA ASN A 399 25.88 -6.78 14.89
C ASN A 399 26.67 -5.53 15.29
N SER A 400 26.78 -4.55 14.39
CA SER A 400 27.63 -3.37 14.60
C SER A 400 26.85 -2.12 15.01
N GLN A 401 25.52 -2.13 14.85
CA GLN A 401 24.63 -0.97 14.99
C GLN A 401 25.00 0.20 14.05
N LYS A 402 25.81 -0.08 13.03
CA LYS A 402 26.22 0.87 11.99
C LYS A 402 25.33 0.75 10.76
N VAL A 403 25.42 1.75 9.88
CA VAL A 403 24.59 1.84 8.68
C VAL A 403 25.35 1.44 7.44
N MET A 404 24.65 0.95 6.43
CA MET A 404 25.17 0.74 5.09
C MET A 404 25.43 2.09 4.40
N GLU A 405 26.62 2.24 3.81
CA GLU A 405 27.11 3.48 3.20
C GLU A 405 27.79 3.20 1.85
N VAL A 406 27.59 4.11 0.89
CA VAL A 406 28.46 4.23 -0.29
C VAL A 406 29.71 5.06 0.06
N ALA A 407 30.88 4.43 -0.05
CA ALA A 407 32.14 5.02 0.36
C ALA A 407 32.38 6.40 -0.25
N ASP A 408 32.65 7.37 0.62
CA ASP A 408 33.09 8.72 0.27
C ASP A 408 32.07 9.47 -0.63
N ALA A 409 30.79 9.08 -0.54
CA ALA A 409 29.69 9.58 -1.37
C ALA A 409 29.96 9.51 -2.88
N SER A 410 30.75 8.52 -3.32
CA SER A 410 31.15 8.38 -4.72
C SER A 410 29.93 8.23 -5.65
N MET A 411 30.02 8.90 -6.81
CA MET A 411 29.05 8.87 -7.90
C MET A 411 29.49 7.92 -9.03
N ASP A 412 30.56 7.16 -8.83
CA ASP A 412 31.18 6.35 -9.87
C ASP A 412 30.70 4.90 -9.84
N ASN A 413 30.69 4.25 -11.01
CA ASN A 413 30.50 2.81 -11.10
C ASN A 413 31.70 2.07 -10.45
N GLY A 414 31.42 1.01 -9.71
CA GLY A 414 32.41 0.28 -8.92
C GLY A 414 32.69 0.89 -7.53
N ALA A 415 31.93 1.91 -7.10
CA ALA A 415 32.05 2.45 -5.75
C ALA A 415 31.84 1.35 -4.70
N THR A 416 32.60 1.43 -3.61
CA THR A 416 32.59 0.43 -2.55
C THR A 416 31.42 0.66 -1.60
N VAL A 417 30.70 -0.41 -1.27
CA VAL A 417 29.71 -0.41 -0.20
C VAL A 417 30.37 -0.89 1.10
N ARG A 418 30.18 -0.15 2.19
CA ARG A 418 30.79 -0.41 3.50
C ARG A 418 29.81 -0.10 4.62
N GLN A 419 30.09 -0.53 5.84
CA GLN A 419 29.41 0.02 7.00
C GLN A 419 30.14 1.26 7.53
N TYR A 420 29.39 2.20 8.10
CA TYR A 420 29.94 3.38 8.75
C TYR A 420 29.01 3.90 9.86
N THR A 421 29.56 4.76 10.72
CA THR A 421 28.78 5.49 11.72
C THR A 421 27.75 6.39 11.02
N TYR A 422 26.51 6.36 11.50
CA TYR A 422 25.42 7.15 10.92
C TYR A 422 25.68 8.65 11.00
N SER A 423 25.35 9.36 9.91
CA SER A 423 25.42 10.81 9.81
C SER A 423 24.07 11.33 9.33
N ALA A 424 23.35 12.05 10.20
CA ALA A 424 22.01 12.56 9.88
C ALA A 424 22.00 13.39 8.59
N GLY A 425 21.05 13.11 7.70
CA GLY A 425 20.92 13.77 6.39
C GLY A 425 21.92 13.32 5.32
N ALA A 426 22.82 12.38 5.60
CA ALA A 426 23.76 11.86 4.60
C ALA A 426 23.03 10.97 3.57
N THR A 427 22.74 11.52 2.40
CA THR A 427 22.00 10.81 1.32
C THR A 427 22.73 9.59 0.75
N HIS A 428 24.05 9.45 0.95
CA HIS A 428 24.84 8.27 0.57
C HIS A 428 24.79 7.13 1.62
N GLN A 429 24.05 7.34 2.72
CA GLN A 429 23.65 6.34 3.72
C GLN A 429 22.15 6.02 3.65
N GLN A 430 21.43 6.60 2.68
CA GLN A 430 20.00 6.40 2.46
C GLN A 430 19.77 5.59 1.19
N TRP A 431 18.76 4.70 1.24
CA TRP A 431 18.53 3.70 0.21
C TRP A 431 17.06 3.62 -0.15
N ASN A 432 16.75 3.74 -1.44
CA ASN A 432 15.44 3.40 -1.96
C ASN A 432 15.35 1.88 -2.07
N VAL A 433 14.40 1.28 -1.36
CA VAL A 433 14.13 -0.15 -1.35
C VAL A 433 12.71 -0.33 -1.88
N VAL A 434 12.61 -0.74 -3.14
CA VAL A 434 11.34 -0.80 -3.87
C VAL A 434 11.15 -2.18 -4.50
N PRO A 435 9.92 -2.72 -4.54
CA PRO A 435 9.64 -3.95 -5.27
C PRO A 435 10.07 -3.87 -6.74
N VAL A 436 10.52 -4.99 -7.32
CA VAL A 436 10.76 -5.10 -8.76
C VAL A 436 9.42 -4.99 -9.49
N ASP A 437 9.40 -4.20 -10.56
CA ASP A 437 8.22 -4.06 -11.42
C ASP A 437 7.84 -5.43 -12.03
N PRO A 438 6.59 -5.89 -11.88
CA PRO A 438 6.12 -7.16 -12.47
C PRO A 438 6.35 -7.26 -13.99
N GLY A 439 6.39 -6.14 -14.70
CA GLY A 439 6.61 -6.05 -16.14
C GLY A 439 8.06 -6.31 -16.60
N VAL A 440 9.05 -6.33 -15.68
CA VAL A 440 10.45 -6.68 -16.02
C VAL A 440 10.59 -8.15 -16.41
N GLY A 441 9.73 -9.02 -15.87
CA GLY A 441 9.71 -10.44 -16.19
C GLY A 441 10.57 -11.34 -15.32
N GLY A 442 10.30 -12.64 -15.47
CA GLY A 442 10.74 -13.69 -14.57
C GLY A 442 10.07 -13.57 -13.21
N ASP A 443 10.78 -14.05 -12.20
CA ASP A 443 10.38 -13.91 -10.81
C ASP A 443 10.49 -12.45 -10.35
N PHE A 444 9.36 -11.87 -9.92
CA PHE A 444 9.24 -10.50 -9.44
C PHE A 444 9.00 -10.41 -7.92
N SER A 445 9.40 -11.46 -7.18
CA SER A 445 9.40 -11.50 -5.71
C SER A 445 10.56 -10.73 -5.06
N TYR A 446 11.27 -9.90 -5.84
CA TYR A 446 12.49 -9.21 -5.42
C TYR A 446 12.28 -7.70 -5.27
N PHE A 447 13.31 -7.07 -4.73
CA PHE A 447 13.45 -5.64 -4.50
C PHE A 447 14.70 -5.12 -5.21
N LYS A 448 14.66 -3.85 -5.59
CA LYS A 448 15.82 -3.06 -5.98
C LYS A 448 16.25 -2.21 -4.78
N ILE A 449 17.56 -2.08 -4.59
CA ILE A 449 18.15 -1.27 -3.52
C ILE A 449 19.10 -0.27 -4.16
N THR A 450 18.67 1.00 -4.25
CA THR A 450 19.45 2.07 -4.90
C THR A 450 19.83 3.17 -3.91
N ALA A 451 21.04 3.70 -4.03
CA ALA A 451 21.52 4.77 -3.16
C ALA A 451 20.87 6.11 -3.55
N VAL A 452 20.30 6.83 -2.58
CA VAL A 452 19.53 8.06 -2.82
C VAL A 452 20.38 9.14 -3.49
N HIS A 453 21.65 9.29 -3.09
CA HIS A 453 22.52 10.36 -3.62
C HIS A 453 22.89 10.21 -5.09
N SER A 454 22.93 8.97 -5.61
CA SER A 454 23.47 8.68 -6.95
C SER A 454 22.49 7.98 -7.89
N GLY A 455 21.40 7.41 -7.37
CA GLY A 455 20.48 6.56 -8.12
C GLY A 455 21.06 5.19 -8.53
N LYS A 456 22.31 4.88 -8.14
CA LYS A 456 22.97 3.61 -8.48
C LYS A 456 22.45 2.46 -7.62
N SER A 457 22.47 1.25 -8.16
CA SER A 457 22.00 0.03 -7.51
C SER A 457 23.13 -0.75 -6.82
N LEU A 458 22.79 -1.43 -5.73
CA LEU A 458 23.64 -2.48 -5.15
C LEU A 458 23.82 -3.61 -6.17
N ASP A 459 25.07 -4.04 -6.37
CA ASP A 459 25.45 -4.97 -7.43
C ASP A 459 26.42 -6.05 -6.90
N VAL A 460 26.13 -7.31 -7.22
CA VAL A 460 27.08 -8.42 -7.00
C VAL A 460 28.20 -8.36 -8.03
N TYR A 461 29.37 -7.89 -7.59
CA TYR A 461 30.51 -7.63 -8.47
C TYR A 461 30.91 -8.86 -9.30
N ASN A 462 31.12 -8.64 -10.60
CA ASN A 462 31.56 -9.64 -11.56
C ASN A 462 30.73 -10.93 -11.60
N PHE A 463 29.42 -10.84 -11.32
CA PHE A 463 28.54 -12.03 -11.33
C PHE A 463 29.10 -13.13 -10.42
N SER A 464 29.65 -12.76 -9.26
CA SER A 464 30.27 -13.75 -8.38
C SER A 464 29.25 -14.66 -7.72
N LEU A 465 29.67 -15.90 -7.48
CA LEU A 465 28.98 -16.89 -6.65
C LEU A 465 29.84 -17.32 -5.45
N ASN A 466 30.96 -16.63 -5.19
CA ASN A 466 31.93 -16.99 -4.16
C ASN A 466 31.70 -16.18 -2.88
N ASN A 467 31.95 -16.79 -1.74
CA ASN A 467 31.83 -16.11 -0.46
C ASN A 467 32.90 -15.00 -0.31
N ASN A 468 32.50 -13.90 0.34
CA ASN A 468 33.32 -12.69 0.59
C ASN A 468 33.62 -11.81 -0.62
N ASP A 469 33.09 -12.11 -1.80
CA ASP A 469 33.23 -11.19 -2.93
C ASP A 469 32.39 -9.90 -2.71
N PRO A 470 32.87 -8.76 -3.22
CA PRO A 470 32.38 -7.45 -2.81
C PRO A 470 31.03 -7.09 -3.42
N ILE A 471 30.27 -6.28 -2.69
CA ILE A 471 29.12 -5.55 -3.22
C ILE A 471 29.56 -4.15 -3.66
N LYS A 472 29.12 -3.75 -4.84
CA LYS A 472 29.52 -2.50 -5.50
C LYS A 472 28.30 -1.72 -5.96
N MET A 473 28.53 -0.45 -6.34
CA MET A 473 27.50 0.40 -6.94
C MET A 473 27.66 0.44 -8.45
N TYR A 474 26.57 0.23 -9.18
CA TYR A 474 26.51 0.39 -10.64
C TYR A 474 25.20 1.04 -11.06
N ASP A 475 25.15 1.57 -12.28
CA ASP A 475 23.89 2.05 -12.87
C ASP A 475 22.82 0.95 -12.84
N ASP A 476 21.60 1.32 -12.44
CA ASP A 476 20.45 0.39 -12.44
C ASP A 476 20.10 0.02 -13.88
N ASN A 477 20.33 -1.24 -14.22
CA ASN A 477 19.88 -1.86 -15.46
C ASN A 477 18.91 -3.02 -15.20
N SER A 478 18.46 -3.15 -13.95
CA SER A 478 17.49 -4.13 -13.47
C SER A 478 17.87 -5.59 -13.77
N ASN A 479 19.16 -5.91 -13.90
CA ASN A 479 19.64 -7.28 -14.07
C ASN A 479 19.55 -8.09 -12.76
N ALA A 480 19.77 -9.41 -12.84
CA ALA A 480 19.67 -10.30 -11.69
C ALA A 480 20.75 -10.09 -10.59
N VAL A 481 21.89 -9.47 -10.89
CA VAL A 481 22.92 -9.16 -9.86
C VAL A 481 22.57 -7.93 -9.02
N GLN A 482 21.54 -7.17 -9.44
CA GLN A 482 21.05 -5.96 -8.78
C GLN A 482 19.72 -6.14 -8.03
N GLN A 483 19.23 -7.37 -7.92
CA GLN A 483 17.94 -7.70 -7.33
C GLN A 483 18.07 -8.56 -6.08
N TRP A 484 17.22 -8.29 -5.09
CA TRP A 484 17.35 -8.80 -3.73
C TRP A 484 16.02 -9.27 -3.18
N TYR A 485 15.93 -10.44 -2.55
CA TYR A 485 14.76 -10.81 -1.76
C TYR A 485 15.05 -10.56 -0.28
N LEU A 486 13.99 -10.18 0.44
CA LEU A 486 14.05 -9.86 1.86
C LEU A 486 13.50 -11.06 2.64
N GLU A 487 14.39 -11.80 3.28
CA GLU A 487 14.02 -12.92 4.13
C GLU A 487 13.81 -12.40 5.56
N TYR A 488 12.54 -12.31 5.97
CA TYR A 488 12.18 -11.95 7.35
C TYR A 488 12.65 -13.01 8.34
N VAL A 489 13.24 -12.59 9.45
CA VAL A 489 13.70 -13.48 10.51
C VAL A 489 12.81 -13.34 11.74
N GLU A 490 12.84 -12.18 12.39
CA GLU A 490 12.04 -11.86 13.57
C GLU A 490 12.20 -10.36 13.91
N ASP A 491 11.25 -9.77 14.64
CA ASP A 491 11.36 -8.43 15.25
C ASP A 491 11.90 -7.33 14.30
N GLY A 492 11.39 -7.32 13.06
CA GLY A 492 11.80 -6.33 12.04
C GLY A 492 13.18 -6.56 11.41
N TRP A 493 13.88 -7.67 11.71
CA TRP A 493 15.17 -8.01 11.14
C TRP A 493 15.04 -8.90 9.90
N PHE A 494 15.80 -8.55 8.87
CA PHE A 494 15.83 -9.27 7.60
C PHE A 494 17.24 -9.73 7.24
N ARG A 495 17.34 -10.85 6.52
CA ARG A 495 18.47 -11.12 5.64
C ARG A 495 18.15 -10.56 4.26
N ILE A 496 19.07 -9.77 3.71
CA ILE A 496 18.96 -9.27 2.33
C ILE A 496 19.71 -10.26 1.43
N ARG A 497 19.04 -10.91 0.48
CA ARG A 497 19.60 -12.04 -0.27
C ARG A 497 19.54 -11.83 -1.77
N SER A 498 20.63 -12.16 -2.45
CA SER A 498 20.81 -11.90 -3.89
C SER A 498 19.97 -12.84 -4.77
N ARG A 499 19.28 -12.30 -5.80
CA ARG A 499 18.66 -13.10 -6.88
C ARG A 499 19.68 -13.92 -7.68
N PHE A 500 20.88 -13.36 -7.87
CA PHE A 500 21.91 -14.04 -8.63
C PHE A 500 22.55 -15.21 -7.88
N SER A 501 22.86 -15.05 -6.59
CA SER A 501 23.68 -16.01 -5.83
C SER A 501 22.98 -16.71 -4.66
N ALA A 502 21.77 -16.28 -4.30
CA ALA A 502 21.04 -16.63 -3.07
C ALA A 502 21.78 -16.30 -1.76
N LYS A 503 22.94 -15.64 -1.79
CA LYS A 503 23.76 -15.31 -0.62
C LYS A 503 23.25 -14.07 0.11
N CYS A 504 23.51 -13.99 1.41
CA CYS A 504 23.16 -12.87 2.26
C CYS A 504 24.18 -11.73 2.14
N LEU A 505 23.71 -10.50 2.11
CA LEU A 505 24.53 -9.32 2.41
C LEU A 505 25.03 -9.39 3.85
N THR A 506 26.34 -9.22 4.03
CA THR A 506 27.00 -9.32 5.32
C THR A 506 28.17 -8.37 5.45
N ILE A 507 28.54 -8.04 6.68
CA ILE A 507 29.79 -7.34 6.96
C ILE A 507 30.96 -8.31 6.92
N SER A 508 31.98 -8.00 6.12
CA SER A 508 33.16 -8.84 5.98
C SER A 508 33.85 -9.09 7.33
N GLY A 509 34.16 -10.37 7.59
CA GLY A 509 34.79 -10.81 8.84
C GLY A 509 33.98 -10.53 10.11
N ASN A 510 32.67 -10.29 9.98
CA ASN A 510 31.77 -9.93 11.09
C ASN A 510 32.23 -8.70 11.87
N SER A 511 33.00 -7.81 11.22
CA SER A 511 33.60 -6.64 11.84
C SER A 511 32.56 -5.66 12.37
N THR A 512 32.86 -5.01 13.50
CA THR A 512 32.06 -3.88 14.02
C THR A 512 32.72 -2.52 13.76
N ARG A 513 33.86 -2.48 13.06
CA ARG A 513 34.60 -1.25 12.77
C ARG A 513 34.01 -0.51 11.58
N ASP A 514 34.17 0.82 11.59
CA ASP A 514 33.91 1.64 10.41
C ASP A 514 34.74 1.17 9.21
N ARG A 515 34.17 1.39 8.03
CA ARG A 515 34.77 1.07 6.72
C ARG A 515 34.95 -0.42 6.44
N ALA A 516 34.40 -1.31 7.28
CA ALA A 516 34.35 -2.72 6.95
C ALA A 516 33.45 -2.93 5.70
N PRO A 517 33.92 -3.63 4.66
CA PRO A 517 33.16 -3.82 3.43
C PRO A 517 31.88 -4.63 3.64
N VAL A 518 30.84 -4.29 2.87
CA VAL A 518 29.69 -5.16 2.66
C VAL A 518 30.04 -6.15 1.54
N VAL A 519 29.86 -7.42 1.83
CA VAL A 519 30.12 -8.56 0.92
C VAL A 519 28.90 -9.47 0.92
N HIS A 520 28.87 -10.47 0.04
CA HIS A 520 27.90 -11.56 0.15
C HIS A 520 28.51 -12.86 0.68
N TYR A 521 27.73 -13.63 1.43
CA TYR A 521 28.16 -14.89 2.02
C TYR A 521 26.95 -15.83 2.18
N ASP A 522 27.18 -17.14 2.19
CA ASP A 522 26.15 -18.13 2.52
C ASP A 522 25.45 -17.83 3.86
N PRO A 523 24.19 -18.24 4.06
CA PRO A 523 23.52 -18.04 5.34
C PRO A 523 24.28 -18.74 6.48
N THR A 524 24.70 -17.98 7.50
CA THR A 524 25.40 -18.49 8.69
C THR A 524 24.59 -18.34 9.97
N GLY A 525 23.54 -17.53 9.94
CA GLY A 525 22.77 -17.14 11.12
C GLY A 525 23.42 -16.05 11.99
N HIS A 526 24.60 -15.56 11.63
CA HIS A 526 25.29 -14.52 12.41
C HIS A 526 24.61 -13.14 12.26
N ASN A 527 24.63 -12.32 13.32
CA ASN A 527 23.99 -11.00 13.35
C ASN A 527 24.55 -9.99 12.31
N SER A 528 25.73 -10.25 11.76
CA SER A 528 26.31 -9.43 10.68
C SER A 528 25.54 -9.55 9.36
N GLN A 529 24.68 -10.58 9.22
CA GLN A 529 23.79 -10.81 8.09
C GLN A 529 22.38 -10.23 8.28
N LEU A 530 22.11 -9.62 9.44
CA LEU A 530 20.79 -9.11 9.79
C LEU A 530 20.77 -7.59 9.67
N TRP A 531 19.75 -7.11 8.97
CA TRP A 531 19.54 -5.70 8.64
C TRP A 531 18.13 -5.28 9.05
N ARG A 532 18.02 -4.07 9.61
CA ARG A 532 16.74 -3.42 9.90
C ARG A 532 16.62 -2.18 9.01
N PHE A 533 15.44 -1.97 8.47
CA PHE A 533 15.12 -0.84 7.60
C PHE A 533 14.44 0.23 8.45
N LEU A 534 15.13 1.34 8.70
CA LEU A 534 14.57 2.47 9.46
C LEU A 534 14.16 3.60 8.50
N PRO A 535 13.05 4.31 8.75
CA PRO A 535 12.74 5.56 8.07
C PRO A 535 13.92 6.54 8.13
N VAL A 536 14.08 7.41 7.12
CA VAL A 536 15.28 8.28 7.00
C VAL A 536 15.42 9.31 8.11
N ASP A 537 14.31 9.69 8.74
CA ASP A 537 14.16 10.65 9.82
C ASP A 537 14.04 9.98 11.20
N ALA A 538 14.01 8.65 11.25
CA ALA A 538 14.02 7.93 12.51
C ALA A 538 15.39 8.07 13.22
N PRO A 539 15.40 8.22 14.56
CA PRO A 539 16.64 8.06 15.31
C PRO A 539 17.20 6.64 15.12
N ILE A 540 18.51 6.47 15.32
CA ILE A 540 19.12 5.14 15.39
C ILE A 540 19.35 4.80 16.84
N GLU A 541 18.39 4.10 17.42
CA GLU A 541 18.55 3.50 18.73
C GLU A 541 17.87 2.13 18.83
N PHE A 542 18.11 1.46 19.96
CA PHE A 542 17.67 0.09 20.20
C PHE A 542 17.08 -0.08 21.61
N VAL A 543 16.67 1.03 22.22
CA VAL A 543 16.00 1.03 23.52
C VAL A 543 14.52 1.00 23.25
N ALA A 544 13.84 -0.08 23.65
CA ALA A 544 12.40 -0.15 23.50
C ALA A 544 11.69 0.84 24.45
N PRO A 545 10.54 1.41 24.05
CA PRO A 545 9.71 2.22 24.93
C PRO A 545 9.16 1.38 26.10
N SER A 546 8.60 2.05 27.11
CA SER A 546 7.92 1.36 28.21
C SER A 546 6.64 0.67 27.72
N ALA A 547 6.24 -0.40 28.40
CA ALA A 547 4.99 -1.08 28.10
C ALA A 547 3.79 -0.17 28.43
N PRO A 548 2.73 -0.13 27.58
CA PRO A 548 1.50 0.58 27.92
C PRO A 548 0.90 0.06 29.23
N ALA A 549 0.30 0.96 30.01
CA ALA A 549 -0.31 0.64 31.29
C ALA A 549 -1.83 0.89 31.25
N ASN A 550 -2.52 0.33 32.24
CA ASN A 550 -3.96 0.53 32.46
C ASN A 550 -4.82 0.22 31.22
N LEU A 551 -4.40 -0.76 30.41
CA LEU A 551 -5.26 -1.28 29.35
C LEU A 551 -6.58 -1.73 29.95
N SER A 552 -7.69 -1.28 29.37
CA SER A 552 -9.05 -1.63 29.76
C SER A 552 -9.84 -2.09 28.51
N ALA A 553 -10.87 -2.92 28.72
CA ALA A 553 -11.71 -3.42 27.64
C ALA A 553 -13.19 -3.39 28.05
N VAL A 554 -14.04 -2.81 27.20
CA VAL A 554 -15.48 -2.68 27.42
C VAL A 554 -16.24 -3.24 26.23
N ALA A 555 -17.13 -4.21 26.48
CA ALA A 555 -18.01 -4.73 25.44
C ALA A 555 -19.04 -3.66 25.04
N GLN A 556 -19.12 -3.38 23.75
CA GLN A 556 -20.18 -2.61 23.11
C GLN A 556 -21.19 -3.57 22.46
N ARG A 557 -22.17 -3.06 21.71
CA ARG A 557 -23.21 -3.91 21.11
C ARG A 557 -22.66 -4.96 20.16
N HIS A 558 -21.69 -4.62 19.31
CA HIS A 558 -21.11 -5.53 18.31
C HIS A 558 -19.60 -5.33 18.13
N SER A 559 -18.95 -4.76 19.14
CA SER A 559 -17.53 -4.45 19.15
C SER A 559 -16.99 -4.46 20.58
N VAL A 560 -15.68 -4.35 20.72
CA VAL A 560 -15.00 -4.12 21.99
C VAL A 560 -14.23 -2.81 21.91
N TRP A 561 -14.50 -1.91 22.85
CA TRP A 561 -13.71 -0.70 23.07
C TRP A 561 -12.50 -1.01 23.95
N LEU A 562 -11.33 -0.59 23.51
CA LEU A 562 -10.07 -0.67 24.24
C LEU A 562 -9.53 0.74 24.49
N GLU A 563 -8.92 0.95 25.65
CA GLU A 563 -8.22 2.20 26.01
C GLU A 563 -7.04 1.90 26.93
N TRP A 564 -5.98 2.71 26.84
CA TRP A 564 -4.77 2.59 27.66
C TRP A 564 -4.16 3.97 27.91
N ASP A 565 -3.24 4.05 28.88
CA ASP A 565 -2.54 5.29 29.19
C ASP A 565 -1.49 5.63 28.15
N ASP A 566 -1.27 6.93 27.92
CA ASP A 566 -0.14 7.43 27.15
C ASP A 566 1.18 7.01 27.81
N VAL A 567 2.03 6.33 27.04
CA VAL A 567 3.37 5.94 27.47
C VAL A 567 4.31 7.16 27.54
N GLY A 568 4.04 8.18 26.71
CA GLY A 568 4.93 9.33 26.50
C GLY A 568 6.25 8.96 25.83
N GLY A 569 7.17 9.93 25.75
CA GLY A 569 8.48 9.74 25.14
C GLY A 569 8.46 9.86 23.62
N ASP A 570 9.09 8.91 22.94
CA ASP A 570 9.28 8.84 21.48
C ASP A 570 8.43 7.73 20.83
N VAL A 571 7.37 7.29 21.50
CA VAL A 571 6.36 6.37 20.96
C VAL A 571 5.72 7.00 19.72
N ASP A 572 5.76 6.25 18.63
CA ASP A 572 5.22 6.60 17.32
C ASP A 572 3.81 5.99 17.15
N SER A 573 3.63 4.73 17.56
CA SER A 573 2.35 4.04 17.42
C SER A 573 2.20 2.83 18.35
N TYR A 574 1.04 2.18 18.30
CA TYR A 574 0.70 0.99 19.07
C TYR A 574 0.33 -0.20 18.16
N ILE A 575 0.56 -1.41 18.67
CA ILE A 575 0.09 -2.67 18.07
C ILE A 575 -0.90 -3.34 19.02
N ILE A 576 -2.07 -3.70 18.49
CA ILE A 576 -3.16 -4.30 19.24
C ILE A 576 -3.18 -5.79 18.99
N PHE A 577 -3.15 -6.56 20.07
CA PHE A 577 -3.13 -8.01 20.03
C PHE A 577 -4.37 -8.60 20.67
N ARG A 578 -4.87 -9.71 20.11
CA ARG A 578 -6.02 -10.45 20.61
C ARG A 578 -5.79 -11.95 20.63
N SER A 579 -6.31 -12.63 21.65
CA SER A 579 -6.43 -14.09 21.68
C SER A 579 -7.86 -14.51 22.08
N GLU A 580 -8.28 -15.70 21.63
CA GLU A 580 -9.54 -16.33 22.09
C GLU A 580 -9.35 -17.13 23.39
N THR A 581 -8.12 -17.24 23.90
CA THR A 581 -7.82 -17.94 25.17
C THR A 581 -6.89 -17.12 26.06
N PRO A 582 -6.94 -17.28 27.41
CA PRO A 582 -6.16 -16.43 28.33
C PRO A 582 -4.64 -16.50 28.15
N ASN A 583 -4.14 -17.66 27.73
CA ASN A 583 -2.71 -17.96 27.59
C ASN A 583 -2.37 -18.48 26.19
N GLY A 584 -3.24 -18.22 25.19
CA GLY A 584 -3.01 -18.66 23.82
C GLY A 584 -2.08 -17.72 23.07
N ASP A 585 -1.85 -18.08 21.81
CA ASP A 585 -1.14 -17.22 20.88
C ASP A 585 -1.97 -15.96 20.62
N TYR A 586 -1.27 -14.83 20.60
CA TYR A 586 -1.86 -13.51 20.40
C TYR A 586 -1.68 -13.11 18.94
N GLU A 587 -2.78 -12.71 18.33
CA GLU A 587 -2.84 -12.28 16.94
C GLU A 587 -2.81 -10.77 16.85
N THR A 588 -2.03 -10.23 15.92
CA THR A 588 -2.08 -8.80 15.58
C THR A 588 -3.39 -8.48 14.85
N ILE A 589 -4.26 -7.68 15.47
CA ILE A 589 -5.53 -7.23 14.86
C ILE A 589 -5.46 -5.79 14.33
N ALA A 590 -4.48 -5.00 14.77
CA ALA A 590 -4.15 -3.70 14.21
C ALA A 590 -2.71 -3.30 14.58
N ARG A 591 -2.10 -2.47 13.73
CA ARG A 591 -0.76 -1.89 13.93
C ARG A 591 -0.74 -0.47 13.36
N ASN A 592 0.25 0.33 13.74
CA ASN A 592 0.31 1.76 13.40
C ASN A 592 -0.91 2.51 13.95
N VAL A 593 -1.36 2.13 15.14
CA VAL A 593 -2.46 2.82 15.84
C VAL A 593 -1.87 4.01 16.58
N GLU A 594 -2.23 5.22 16.17
CA GLU A 594 -1.69 6.48 16.72
C GLU A 594 -2.55 7.05 17.87
N THR A 595 -3.70 6.43 18.14
CA THR A 595 -4.63 6.81 19.20
C THR A 595 -4.37 6.01 20.48
N LEU A 596 -4.92 6.49 21.60
CA LEU A 596 -4.89 5.80 22.92
C LEU A 596 -6.13 4.93 23.17
N ALA A 597 -6.98 4.79 22.16
CA ALA A 597 -8.18 3.98 22.17
C ALA A 597 -8.36 3.27 20.82
N PHE A 598 -9.00 2.11 20.84
CA PHE A 598 -9.21 1.28 19.66
C PHE A 598 -10.53 0.49 19.75
N VAL A 599 -11.22 0.32 18.63
CA VAL A 599 -12.42 -0.50 18.52
C VAL A 599 -12.14 -1.80 17.75
N ASP A 600 -12.18 -2.94 18.45
CA ASP A 600 -12.21 -4.25 17.82
C ASP A 600 -13.64 -4.57 17.39
N ASN A 601 -13.92 -4.42 16.09
CA ASN A 601 -15.22 -4.69 15.47
C ASN A 601 -15.25 -6.03 14.72
N THR A 602 -14.30 -6.93 15.02
CA THR A 602 -14.24 -8.28 14.44
C THR A 602 -14.61 -9.37 15.45
N VAL A 603 -15.28 -8.99 16.55
CA VAL A 603 -15.67 -9.87 17.64
C VAL A 603 -16.98 -10.60 17.34
N SER A 604 -17.02 -11.90 17.64
CA SER A 604 -18.25 -12.68 17.54
C SER A 604 -19.06 -12.61 18.85
N PRO A 605 -20.39 -12.44 18.78
CA PRO A 605 -21.29 -12.48 19.93
C PRO A 605 -21.06 -13.69 20.86
N GLY A 606 -21.05 -13.45 22.17
CA GLY A 606 -20.97 -14.49 23.20
C GLY A 606 -19.58 -15.08 23.45
N LYS A 607 -18.60 -14.81 22.58
CA LYS A 607 -17.19 -15.23 22.75
C LYS A 607 -16.45 -14.35 23.76
N SER A 608 -15.42 -14.92 24.37
CA SER A 608 -14.49 -14.19 25.25
C SER A 608 -13.19 -13.92 24.53
N TYR A 609 -12.69 -12.69 24.67
CA TYR A 609 -11.46 -12.23 24.04
C TYR A 609 -10.51 -11.67 25.09
N TYR A 610 -9.21 -11.83 24.83
CA TYR A 610 -8.12 -11.40 25.68
C TYR A 610 -7.24 -10.45 24.89
N TYR A 611 -6.96 -9.26 25.42
CA TYR A 611 -6.24 -8.20 24.73
C TYR A 611 -4.94 -7.82 25.43
N LYS A 612 -3.96 -7.42 24.62
CA LYS A 612 -2.70 -6.81 25.03
C LYS A 612 -2.30 -5.76 24.00
N VAL A 613 -1.50 -4.78 24.43
CA VAL A 613 -0.97 -3.73 23.56
C VAL A 613 0.55 -3.63 23.71
N LYS A 614 1.27 -3.35 22.62
CA LYS A 614 2.68 -2.90 22.65
C LYS A 614 2.77 -1.50 22.06
N ALA A 615 3.69 -0.71 22.59
CA ALA A 615 4.11 0.57 22.02
C ALA A 615 5.31 0.35 21.08
N ILE A 616 5.41 1.19 20.05
CA ILE A 616 6.43 1.17 19.01
C ILE A 616 7.01 2.57 18.90
N ASP A 617 8.34 2.71 18.92
CA ASP A 617 9.01 3.98 18.67
C ASP A 617 9.33 4.18 17.17
N ARG A 618 9.90 5.34 16.83
CA ARG A 618 10.31 5.65 15.44
C ARG A 618 11.47 4.79 14.93
N SER A 619 12.29 4.23 15.83
CA SER A 619 13.33 3.25 15.50
C SER A 619 12.79 1.82 15.36
N LEU A 620 11.46 1.66 15.39
CA LEU A 620 10.73 0.40 15.30
C LEU A 620 11.01 -0.57 16.45
N ASN A 621 11.52 -0.10 17.59
CA ASN A 621 11.65 -0.95 18.78
C ASN A 621 10.28 -1.16 19.43
N ARG A 622 10.05 -2.38 19.91
CA ARG A 622 8.77 -2.80 20.47
C ARG A 622 8.87 -2.95 21.98
N SER A 623 7.95 -2.33 22.72
CA SER A 623 7.89 -2.50 24.17
C SER A 623 7.42 -3.91 24.58
N GLY A 624 7.50 -4.19 25.88
CA GLY A 624 6.80 -5.34 26.47
C GLY A 624 5.28 -5.18 26.36
N TYR A 625 4.53 -6.27 26.55
CA TYR A 625 3.07 -6.19 26.59
C TYR A 625 2.58 -5.36 27.78
N SER A 626 1.47 -4.65 27.56
CA SER A 626 0.63 -4.12 28.62
C SER A 626 0.12 -5.19 29.60
N ASN A 627 -0.60 -4.76 30.64
CA ASN A 627 -1.46 -5.68 31.39
C ASN A 627 -2.46 -6.37 30.43
N ALA A 628 -2.71 -7.66 30.64
CA ALA A 628 -3.73 -8.38 29.90
C ALA A 628 -5.13 -8.04 30.45
N VAL A 629 -6.10 -7.89 29.55
CA VAL A 629 -7.51 -7.73 29.91
C VAL A 629 -8.36 -8.75 29.18
N SER A 630 -9.48 -9.13 29.78
CA SER A 630 -10.45 -10.04 29.17
C SER A 630 -11.83 -9.39 29.14
N VAL A 631 -12.56 -9.62 28.07
CA VAL A 631 -13.95 -9.17 27.94
C VAL A 631 -14.75 -10.22 27.19
N ARG A 632 -16.02 -10.36 27.55
CA ARG A 632 -16.97 -11.19 26.81
C ARG A 632 -17.80 -10.31 25.90
N ALA A 633 -17.71 -10.53 24.59
CA ALA A 633 -18.51 -9.81 23.62
C ALA A 633 -19.99 -10.08 23.89
N THR A 634 -20.76 -9.02 24.17
CA THR A 634 -22.17 -9.15 24.53
C THR A 634 -23.05 -9.35 23.31
N GLY A 635 -22.62 -8.85 22.14
CA GLY A 635 -23.25 -9.15 20.84
C GLY A 635 -24.76 -8.93 20.84
N GLY A 636 -25.20 -7.80 21.40
CA GLY A 636 -26.56 -7.62 21.89
C GLY A 636 -27.63 -8.12 20.91
N ASP A 637 -28.50 -9.01 21.39
CA ASP A 637 -29.65 -9.47 20.62
C ASP A 637 -30.51 -8.26 20.21
N ASN A 638 -30.96 -8.27 18.95
CA ASN A 638 -31.87 -7.27 18.37
C ASN A 638 -31.34 -5.82 18.36
N LYS A 639 -30.21 -5.58 17.66
CA LYS A 639 -29.55 -4.27 17.57
C LYS A 639 -29.18 -3.85 16.14
N LEU A 640 -28.92 -2.56 16.00
CA LEU A 640 -28.27 -1.96 14.83
C LEU A 640 -26.78 -2.35 14.85
N VAL A 641 -26.30 -2.93 13.75
CA VAL A 641 -24.92 -3.38 13.54
C VAL A 641 -24.11 -2.29 12.88
N ALA A 642 -24.61 -1.71 11.79
CA ALA A 642 -23.93 -0.66 11.04
C ALA A 642 -24.92 0.35 10.45
N TYR A 643 -24.49 1.60 10.32
CA TYR A 643 -25.25 2.70 9.75
C TYR A 643 -24.36 3.61 8.88
N TYR A 644 -24.58 3.56 7.56
CA TYR A 644 -23.92 4.42 6.58
C TYR A 644 -24.95 5.40 6.01
N ASN A 645 -24.81 6.67 6.37
CA ASN A 645 -25.61 7.76 5.82
C ASN A 645 -25.02 8.36 4.54
N PHE A 646 -23.78 8.00 4.18
CA PHE A 646 -23.10 8.45 2.95
C PHE A 646 -23.03 9.98 2.75
N ASP A 647 -22.99 10.75 3.84
CA ASP A 647 -22.68 12.20 3.81
C ASP A 647 -21.17 12.41 3.59
N ASP A 648 -20.74 12.24 2.33
CA ASP A 648 -19.38 12.43 1.81
C ASP A 648 -18.30 11.45 2.33
N ASN A 649 -18.69 10.38 3.03
CA ASN A 649 -17.77 9.34 3.49
C ASN A 649 -18.43 7.96 3.59
N THR A 650 -17.59 6.96 3.87
CA THR A 650 -17.97 5.55 4.06
C THR A 650 -17.95 5.13 5.53
N LEU A 651 -17.99 6.09 6.45
CA LEU A 651 -17.87 5.82 7.87
C LEU A 651 -19.21 5.29 8.41
N ASP A 652 -19.17 4.13 9.04
CA ASP A 652 -20.22 3.70 9.95
C ASP A 652 -20.40 4.70 11.12
N LYS A 653 -21.63 5.22 11.26
CA LYS A 653 -22.05 6.11 12.35
C LYS A 653 -22.53 5.38 13.61
N SER A 654 -22.55 4.05 13.59
CA SER A 654 -22.83 3.25 14.79
C SER A 654 -21.66 3.31 15.77
N GLU A 655 -21.91 2.89 17.03
CA GLU A 655 -20.84 2.75 18.02
C GLU A 655 -19.81 1.65 17.68
N ASN A 656 -20.10 0.81 16.68
CA ASN A 656 -19.25 -0.32 16.29
C ASN A 656 -18.18 0.04 15.25
N LEU A 657 -18.27 1.24 14.64
CA LEU A 657 -17.28 1.77 13.70
C LEU A 657 -16.89 0.78 12.58
N LEU A 658 -17.84 0.04 12.00
CA LEU A 658 -17.61 -0.87 10.87
C LEU A 658 -17.41 -0.09 9.56
N HIS A 659 -16.44 0.82 9.53
CA HIS A 659 -16.14 1.66 8.37
C HIS A 659 -15.84 0.78 7.14
N GLY A 660 -16.48 1.03 6.01
CA GLY A 660 -16.14 0.27 4.81
C GLY A 660 -15.09 0.98 3.97
N SER A 661 -14.54 0.22 3.03
CA SER A 661 -13.52 0.68 2.08
C SER A 661 -14.10 0.75 0.67
N PHE A 662 -13.53 1.64 -0.15
CA PHE A 662 -13.95 1.84 -1.53
C PHE A 662 -12.97 1.19 -2.51
N SER A 663 -13.48 0.67 -3.63
CA SER A 663 -12.68 0.28 -4.78
C SER A 663 -12.92 1.28 -5.91
N GLY A 664 -11.89 2.05 -6.28
CA GLY A 664 -11.98 3.16 -7.23
C GLY A 664 -12.30 4.49 -6.53
N THR A 665 -12.96 5.41 -7.22
CA THR A 665 -13.26 6.76 -6.70
C THR A 665 -14.61 6.81 -6.00
N THR A 666 -14.65 7.30 -4.76
CA THR A 666 -15.89 7.65 -4.06
C THR A 666 -16.62 8.77 -4.77
N LYS A 667 -17.91 8.57 -5.08
CA LYS A 667 -18.78 9.59 -5.67
C LYS A 667 -20.01 9.74 -4.79
N TYR A 668 -20.45 10.99 -4.62
CA TYR A 668 -21.63 11.31 -3.83
C TYR A 668 -22.52 12.27 -4.62
N THR A 669 -23.83 12.08 -4.49
CA THR A 669 -24.85 12.93 -5.10
C THR A 669 -25.83 13.42 -4.04
N THR A 670 -26.84 14.22 -4.41
CA THR A 670 -27.87 14.65 -3.45
C THR A 670 -28.64 13.45 -2.89
N GLY A 671 -28.66 13.36 -1.55
CA GLY A 671 -29.30 12.29 -0.81
C GLY A 671 -30.83 12.36 -0.81
N LYS A 672 -31.45 11.26 -0.41
CA LYS A 672 -32.87 11.18 -0.06
C LYS A 672 -33.11 11.59 1.40
N ILE A 673 -32.18 11.22 2.29
CA ILE A 673 -32.14 11.56 3.71
C ILE A 673 -30.77 12.18 3.99
N GLY A 674 -30.69 13.24 4.79
CA GLY A 674 -29.42 13.96 4.98
C GLY A 674 -29.06 14.80 3.76
N THR A 675 -27.76 15.01 3.52
CA THR A 675 -27.26 15.90 2.46
C THR A 675 -26.83 15.14 1.20
N LYS A 676 -26.26 13.94 1.34
CA LYS A 676 -25.69 13.17 0.23
C LYS A 676 -26.09 11.70 0.21
N ALA A 677 -25.83 11.04 -0.91
CA ALA A 677 -25.97 9.60 -1.14
C ALA A 677 -24.76 9.07 -1.90
N ALA A 678 -24.41 7.80 -1.71
CA ALA A 678 -23.38 7.14 -2.51
C ALA A 678 -23.84 7.00 -3.96
N GLU A 679 -23.02 7.45 -4.90
CA GLU A 679 -23.26 7.34 -6.34
C GLU A 679 -22.47 6.18 -6.95
N PHE A 680 -23.18 5.34 -7.71
CA PHE A 680 -22.63 4.22 -8.46
C PHE A 680 -22.85 4.46 -9.96
N ASP A 681 -21.76 4.49 -10.73
CA ASP A 681 -21.75 4.91 -12.13
C ASP A 681 -21.26 3.82 -13.11
N LYS A 682 -21.34 2.55 -12.69
CA LYS A 682 -20.83 1.36 -13.38
C LYS A 682 -19.31 1.19 -13.37
N SER A 683 -18.55 2.08 -12.72
CA SER A 683 -17.09 1.96 -12.60
C SER A 683 -16.60 1.68 -11.17
N ASN A 684 -17.50 1.80 -10.19
CA ASN A 684 -17.15 1.78 -8.78
C ASN A 684 -18.04 0.86 -7.94
N SER A 685 -17.51 0.48 -6.78
CA SER A 685 -18.23 -0.31 -5.78
C SER A 685 -17.66 -0.05 -4.39
N TYR A 686 -18.46 -0.40 -3.39
CA TYR A 686 -18.11 -0.24 -1.99
C TYR A 686 -18.04 -1.61 -1.31
N GLN A 687 -17.12 -1.81 -0.37
CA GLN A 687 -16.95 -3.06 0.35
C GLN A 687 -16.99 -2.79 1.85
N LEU A 688 -17.86 -3.51 2.54
CA LEU A 688 -17.99 -3.49 3.99
C LEU A 688 -17.03 -4.50 4.63
N PRO A 689 -16.62 -4.28 5.89
CA PRO A 689 -15.70 -5.18 6.57
C PRO A 689 -16.22 -6.62 6.67
N PRO A 690 -15.31 -7.60 6.84
CA PRO A 690 -15.67 -8.93 7.30
C PRO A 690 -16.47 -8.84 8.62
N THR A 691 -17.41 -9.75 8.86
CA THR A 691 -18.33 -9.83 10.02
C THR A 691 -19.61 -8.98 9.99
N VAL A 692 -19.73 -7.97 9.11
CA VAL A 692 -20.90 -7.07 9.07
C VAL A 692 -22.25 -7.79 8.86
N ALA A 693 -22.22 -9.03 8.36
CA ALA A 693 -23.39 -9.85 8.08
C ALA A 693 -23.27 -11.30 8.57
N ASP A 694 -22.37 -11.59 9.53
CA ASP A 694 -22.20 -12.93 10.11
C ASP A 694 -23.25 -13.21 11.21
N PHE A 695 -24.51 -13.40 10.81
CA PHE A 695 -25.63 -13.57 11.73
C PHE A 695 -26.65 -14.63 11.28
N ASP A 696 -27.36 -15.21 12.25
CA ASP A 696 -28.49 -16.11 12.01
C ASP A 696 -29.72 -15.38 11.45
N GLU A 697 -29.91 -14.12 11.88
CA GLU A 697 -30.98 -13.23 11.44
C GLU A 697 -30.39 -11.91 10.97
N ILE A 698 -30.99 -11.32 9.94
CA ILE A 698 -30.53 -10.05 9.39
C ILE A 698 -31.67 -9.21 8.83
N THR A 699 -31.56 -7.90 9.01
CA THR A 699 -32.31 -6.89 8.25
C THR A 699 -31.33 -5.95 7.57
N ILE A 700 -31.45 -5.77 6.26
CA ILE A 700 -30.72 -4.76 5.49
C ILE A 700 -31.74 -3.79 4.91
N GLU A 701 -31.64 -2.50 5.23
CA GLU A 701 -32.54 -1.46 4.72
C GLU A 701 -31.75 -0.28 4.15
N ALA A 702 -32.22 0.32 3.05
CA ALA A 702 -31.63 1.50 2.43
C ALA A 702 -32.64 2.23 1.54
N TRP A 703 -32.38 3.51 1.26
CA TRP A 703 -32.97 4.21 0.12
C TRP A 703 -32.17 3.90 -1.14
N VAL A 704 -32.86 3.54 -2.22
CA VAL A 704 -32.25 3.15 -3.49
C VAL A 704 -32.88 3.92 -4.64
N TYR A 705 -32.04 4.45 -5.53
CA TYR A 705 -32.44 5.12 -6.76
C TYR A 705 -31.79 4.41 -7.96
N PRO A 706 -32.47 3.46 -8.63
CA PRO A 706 -31.93 2.81 -9.82
C PRO A 706 -32.02 3.73 -11.05
N ARG A 707 -30.89 3.99 -11.73
CA ARG A 707 -30.82 4.83 -12.93
C ARG A 707 -30.96 4.02 -14.22
N TYR A 708 -31.50 4.66 -15.26
CA TYR A 708 -31.56 4.06 -16.61
C TYR A 708 -31.47 5.12 -17.73
N GLN A 709 -30.77 4.84 -18.83
CA GLN A 709 -30.69 5.71 -20.01
C GLN A 709 -31.76 5.31 -21.04
N TRP A 710 -32.43 6.30 -21.62
CA TRP A 710 -33.58 6.12 -22.52
C TRP A 710 -33.25 5.55 -23.91
N THR A 711 -31.97 5.34 -24.24
CA THR A 711 -31.51 5.05 -25.62
C THR A 711 -31.22 3.58 -25.91
N PHE A 712 -31.29 2.66 -24.94
CA PHE A 712 -30.98 1.25 -25.19
C PHE A 712 -32.24 0.46 -25.57
N THR A 713 -32.30 0.03 -26.83
CA THR A 713 -33.26 -0.96 -27.36
C THR A 713 -33.07 -2.38 -26.79
N ASN A 714 -32.11 -2.58 -25.88
CA ASN A 714 -31.79 -3.88 -25.26
C ASN A 714 -31.90 -3.82 -23.74
N LEU A 715 -33.09 -4.09 -23.21
CA LEU A 715 -33.39 -4.20 -21.77
C LEU A 715 -32.55 -5.26 -21.03
N TYR A 716 -31.96 -6.22 -21.75
CA TYR A 716 -31.16 -7.34 -21.22
C TYR A 716 -29.73 -6.94 -20.79
N LYS A 717 -29.29 -5.71 -21.05
CA LYS A 717 -27.89 -5.27 -20.74
C LYS A 717 -27.71 -4.66 -19.34
N GLU A 718 -28.76 -4.58 -18.53
CA GLU A 718 -28.73 -3.93 -17.19
C GLU A 718 -29.27 -4.87 -16.10
N ASP A 719 -29.31 -6.18 -16.39
CA ASP A 719 -29.68 -7.21 -15.42
C ASP A 719 -28.53 -7.51 -14.45
N TRP A 720 -28.88 -8.13 -13.32
CA TRP A 720 -27.95 -8.62 -12.30
C TRP A 720 -27.11 -7.54 -11.59
N GLN A 721 -27.45 -6.26 -11.75
CA GLN A 721 -26.88 -5.18 -10.95
C GLN A 721 -27.30 -5.31 -9.47
N ARG A 722 -26.32 -5.43 -8.59
CA ARG A 722 -26.53 -5.66 -7.15
C ARG A 722 -26.64 -4.35 -6.39
N ILE A 723 -27.69 -4.22 -5.58
CA ILE A 723 -27.74 -3.19 -4.53
C ILE A 723 -26.70 -3.58 -3.48
N PHE A 724 -26.76 -4.82 -2.98
CA PHE A 724 -25.75 -5.45 -2.16
C PHE A 724 -25.53 -6.90 -2.58
N ASP A 725 -24.34 -7.43 -2.32
CA ASP A 725 -23.96 -8.83 -2.51
C ASP A 725 -22.88 -9.25 -1.50
N PHE A 726 -23.27 -10.01 -0.48
CA PHE A 726 -22.43 -10.41 0.65
C PHE A 726 -22.12 -11.89 0.55
N GLY A 727 -20.84 -12.27 0.44
CA GLY A 727 -20.47 -13.65 0.13
C GLY A 727 -18.99 -13.96 0.26
N ASN A 728 -18.60 -15.12 -0.29
CA ASN A 728 -17.22 -15.59 -0.41
C ASN A 728 -16.92 -16.08 -1.84
N GLY A 729 -17.65 -15.55 -2.84
CA GLY A 729 -17.59 -15.96 -4.24
C GLY A 729 -18.89 -16.56 -4.78
N GLU A 730 -18.84 -17.13 -5.98
CA GLU A 730 -20.01 -17.56 -6.78
C GLU A 730 -20.78 -18.78 -6.23
N SER A 731 -20.30 -19.38 -5.13
CA SER A 731 -20.96 -20.52 -4.48
C SER A 731 -21.55 -20.19 -3.11
N GLU A 732 -21.19 -19.05 -2.52
CA GLU A 732 -21.58 -18.67 -1.16
C GLU A 732 -21.89 -17.16 -1.17
N TYR A 733 -23.16 -16.78 -1.18
CA TYR A 733 -23.56 -15.38 -1.27
C TYR A 733 -25.00 -15.14 -0.80
N MET A 734 -25.31 -13.89 -0.46
CA MET A 734 -26.65 -13.34 -0.39
C MET A 734 -26.69 -11.99 -1.09
N PHE A 735 -27.68 -11.75 -1.95
CA PHE A 735 -27.77 -10.49 -2.68
C PHE A 735 -29.19 -9.96 -2.79
N LEU A 736 -29.28 -8.67 -3.09
CA LEU A 736 -30.48 -8.04 -3.65
C LEU A 736 -30.13 -7.41 -5.00
N THR A 737 -30.77 -7.87 -6.08
CA THR A 737 -30.60 -7.29 -7.43
C THR A 737 -31.82 -6.47 -7.81
N VAL A 738 -31.59 -5.33 -8.49
CA VAL A 738 -32.66 -4.46 -8.99
C VAL A 738 -33.51 -5.14 -10.06
N ARG A 739 -32.93 -6.08 -10.81
CA ARG A 739 -33.61 -6.89 -11.83
C ARG A 739 -32.87 -8.20 -12.06
N ALA A 740 -33.54 -9.33 -11.81
CA ALA A 740 -33.09 -10.64 -12.26
C ALA A 740 -33.49 -10.86 -13.74
N GLU A 741 -32.58 -11.37 -14.56
CA GLU A 741 -32.80 -11.54 -16.00
C GLU A 741 -33.95 -12.51 -16.30
N ASP A 742 -33.96 -13.64 -15.59
CA ASP A 742 -34.87 -14.78 -15.81
C ASP A 742 -36.35 -14.44 -15.55
N THR A 743 -36.62 -13.54 -14.62
CA THR A 743 -37.97 -13.19 -14.16
C THR A 743 -38.34 -11.74 -14.41
N GLY A 744 -37.35 -10.89 -14.69
CA GLY A 744 -37.51 -9.44 -14.83
C GLY A 744 -38.00 -8.76 -13.55
N LYS A 745 -37.74 -9.33 -12.38
CA LYS A 745 -38.22 -8.87 -11.07
C LYS A 745 -37.09 -8.42 -10.15
N LEU A 746 -37.42 -7.67 -9.10
CA LEU A 746 -36.53 -7.45 -7.96
C LEU A 746 -36.34 -8.79 -7.26
N ARG A 747 -35.10 -9.20 -6.96
CA ARG A 747 -34.84 -10.51 -6.34
C ARG A 747 -33.88 -10.40 -5.17
N PHE A 748 -34.31 -10.95 -4.03
CA PHE A 748 -33.41 -11.39 -2.97
C PHE A 748 -33.08 -12.87 -3.17
N ALA A 749 -31.82 -13.24 -3.04
CA ALA A 749 -31.40 -14.64 -3.07
C ALA A 749 -30.26 -14.92 -2.08
N ILE A 750 -30.16 -16.17 -1.66
CA ILE A 750 -29.07 -16.68 -0.81
C ILE A 750 -28.66 -18.08 -1.25
N LYS A 751 -27.36 -18.37 -1.18
CA LYS A 751 -26.75 -19.64 -1.58
C LYS A 751 -25.58 -19.98 -0.67
N ASN A 752 -25.44 -21.26 -0.31
CA ASN A 752 -24.31 -21.83 0.41
C ASN A 752 -24.01 -23.22 -0.17
N GLY A 753 -23.28 -23.26 -1.28
CA GLY A 753 -23.30 -24.40 -2.19
C GLY A 753 -24.71 -24.70 -2.70
N GLY A 754 -24.90 -25.89 -3.29
CA GLY A 754 -26.23 -26.41 -3.66
C GLY A 754 -27.11 -25.48 -4.51
N ASP A 755 -28.42 -25.58 -4.31
CA ASP A 755 -29.43 -24.78 -5.00
C ASP A 755 -29.65 -23.42 -4.32
N GLU A 756 -29.85 -22.37 -5.12
CA GLU A 756 -30.13 -21.02 -4.65
C GLU A 756 -31.57 -20.87 -4.14
N GLN A 757 -31.73 -20.23 -2.96
CA GLN A 757 -33.04 -19.88 -2.39
C GLN A 757 -33.40 -18.45 -2.80
N ARG A 758 -34.59 -18.25 -3.37
CA ARG A 758 -34.98 -17.02 -4.08
C ARG A 758 -36.30 -16.45 -3.57
N LEU A 759 -36.40 -15.13 -3.56
CA LEU A 759 -37.64 -14.40 -3.30
C LEU A 759 -37.76 -13.23 -4.28
N ASP A 760 -38.77 -13.30 -5.14
CA ASP A 760 -39.04 -12.27 -6.14
C ASP A 760 -40.13 -11.29 -5.68
N ALA A 761 -39.92 -10.01 -5.96
CA ALA A 761 -40.84 -8.91 -5.72
C ALA A 761 -41.06 -8.06 -6.99
N PRO A 762 -42.12 -7.23 -7.05
CA PRO A 762 -42.26 -6.22 -8.10
C PRO A 762 -41.02 -5.33 -8.22
N LEU A 763 -40.69 -4.89 -9.44
CA LEU A 763 -39.56 -4.00 -9.70
C LEU A 763 -39.70 -2.68 -8.94
N LEU A 764 -38.55 -2.10 -8.58
CA LEU A 764 -38.50 -0.71 -8.15
C LEU A 764 -38.83 0.22 -9.32
N THR A 765 -39.54 1.31 -9.02
CA THR A 765 -39.78 2.36 -10.01
C THR A 765 -38.44 3.00 -10.38
N ARG A 766 -38.16 3.05 -11.70
CA ARG A 766 -36.90 3.59 -12.23
C ARG A 766 -36.83 5.10 -12.04
N ASN A 767 -35.61 5.61 -11.87
CA ASN A 767 -35.34 7.04 -11.71
C ASN A 767 -36.18 7.68 -10.59
N THR A 768 -36.46 6.91 -9.54
CA THR A 768 -37.17 7.38 -8.34
C THR A 768 -36.60 6.73 -7.09
N TRP A 769 -36.56 7.47 -5.99
CA TRP A 769 -36.16 6.93 -4.69
C TRP A 769 -37.22 5.95 -4.18
N SER A 770 -36.79 4.76 -3.80
CA SER A 770 -37.60 3.77 -3.07
C SER A 770 -36.85 3.33 -1.81
N HIS A 771 -37.54 3.25 -0.68
CA HIS A 771 -36.99 2.59 0.49
C HIS A 771 -37.16 1.10 0.31
N VAL A 772 -36.08 0.34 0.44
CA VAL A 772 -36.10 -1.12 0.28
C VAL A 772 -35.52 -1.75 1.53
N ALA A 773 -36.19 -2.78 2.05
CA ALA A 773 -35.67 -3.58 3.14
C ALA A 773 -35.83 -5.08 2.86
N VAL A 774 -34.80 -5.84 3.19
CA VAL A 774 -34.80 -7.31 3.19
C VAL A 774 -34.67 -7.78 4.62
N THR A 775 -35.51 -8.74 5.03
CA THR A 775 -35.37 -9.43 6.30
C THR A 775 -35.22 -10.92 6.07
N LEU A 776 -34.30 -11.57 6.77
CA LEU A 776 -34.13 -13.02 6.79
C LEU A 776 -33.96 -13.48 8.23
N GLY A 777 -34.77 -14.46 8.66
CA GLY A 777 -34.68 -15.06 9.98
C GLY A 777 -35.85 -16.01 10.26
N ASN A 778 -35.65 -16.97 11.16
CA ASN A 778 -36.63 -18.01 11.51
C ASN A 778 -37.23 -18.75 10.29
N GLY A 779 -36.41 -18.96 9.26
CA GLY A 779 -36.78 -19.62 8.01
C GLY A 779 -37.64 -18.79 7.05
N THR A 780 -37.85 -17.50 7.36
CA THR A 780 -38.63 -16.59 6.52
C THR A 780 -37.77 -15.48 5.93
N ALA A 781 -37.85 -15.29 4.61
CA ALA A 781 -37.38 -14.10 3.92
C ALA A 781 -38.55 -13.17 3.55
N ARG A 782 -38.34 -11.86 3.63
CA ARG A 782 -39.31 -10.83 3.22
C ARG A 782 -38.63 -9.69 2.49
N ILE A 783 -39.34 -9.10 1.54
CA ILE A 783 -38.96 -7.85 0.89
C ILE A 783 -40.04 -6.80 1.19
N TYR A 784 -39.60 -5.63 1.61
CA TYR A 784 -40.42 -4.45 1.82
C TYR A 784 -39.99 -3.36 0.85
N VAL A 785 -40.94 -2.69 0.21
CA VAL A 785 -40.71 -1.53 -0.64
C VAL A 785 -41.64 -0.42 -0.19
N ASN A 786 -41.07 0.73 0.19
CA ASN A 786 -41.79 1.85 0.79
C ASN A 786 -42.75 1.34 1.89
N GLY A 787 -42.15 0.76 2.94
CA GLY A 787 -42.85 0.31 4.15
C GLY A 787 -43.76 -0.89 3.98
N THR A 788 -44.13 -1.23 2.74
CA THR A 788 -45.11 -2.25 2.40
C THR A 788 -44.40 -3.57 2.11
N LYS A 789 -44.83 -4.66 2.76
CA LYS A 789 -44.34 -6.01 2.48
C LYS A 789 -44.80 -6.44 1.07
N THR A 790 -43.87 -6.52 0.12
CA THR A 790 -44.16 -6.85 -1.28
C THR A 790 -43.94 -8.33 -1.61
N ALA A 791 -43.13 -9.05 -0.81
CA ALA A 791 -42.90 -10.48 -0.95
C ALA A 791 -42.57 -11.14 0.40
N GLU A 792 -42.92 -12.42 0.54
CA GLU A 792 -42.61 -13.26 1.70
C GLU A 792 -42.50 -14.73 1.27
N SER A 793 -41.52 -15.46 1.84
CA SER A 793 -41.44 -16.92 1.72
C SER A 793 -40.91 -17.54 3.01
N ASN A 794 -41.52 -18.63 3.45
CA ASN A 794 -41.12 -19.41 4.64
C ASN A 794 -40.28 -20.65 4.27
N SER A 795 -39.66 -20.66 3.09
CA SER A 795 -38.88 -21.79 2.56
C SER A 795 -37.38 -21.58 2.67
N PHE A 796 -36.93 -20.54 3.38
CA PHE A 796 -35.51 -20.25 3.50
C PHE A 796 -34.92 -21.11 4.62
N THR A 797 -33.85 -21.83 4.34
CA THR A 797 -33.13 -22.65 5.33
C THR A 797 -31.69 -22.24 5.50
N ILE A 798 -31.15 -21.46 4.55
CA ILE A 798 -29.79 -20.93 4.61
C ILE A 798 -29.80 -19.63 5.41
N LYS A 799 -28.81 -19.48 6.29
CA LYS A 799 -28.54 -18.27 7.06
C LYS A 799 -27.20 -17.68 6.65
N PRO A 800 -27.00 -16.36 6.78
CA PRO A 800 -25.68 -15.75 6.56
C PRO A 800 -24.55 -16.40 7.37
N SER A 801 -24.80 -16.73 8.63
CA SER A 801 -23.84 -17.41 9.52
C SER A 801 -23.44 -18.82 9.08
N ASP A 802 -24.17 -19.44 8.13
CA ASP A 802 -23.82 -20.77 7.60
C ASP A 802 -22.58 -20.72 6.69
N PHE A 803 -22.25 -19.56 6.11
CA PHE A 803 -21.07 -19.38 5.26
C PHE A 803 -20.20 -18.17 5.64
N LYS A 804 -20.65 -17.30 6.56
CA LYS A 804 -19.86 -16.21 7.16
C LYS A 804 -19.25 -15.28 6.10
N PRO A 805 -20.05 -14.42 5.47
CA PRO A 805 -19.59 -13.64 4.31
C PRO A 805 -18.47 -12.66 4.66
N VAL A 806 -17.38 -12.75 3.90
CA VAL A 806 -16.17 -11.93 4.05
C VAL A 806 -16.10 -10.84 2.97
N LEU A 807 -16.57 -11.13 1.75
CA LEU A 807 -16.64 -10.20 0.63
C LEU A 807 -18.02 -9.52 0.63
N ASN A 808 -18.14 -8.40 1.33
CA ASN A 808 -19.43 -7.75 1.54
C ASN A 808 -19.59 -6.51 0.65
N TYR A 809 -20.15 -6.66 -0.55
CA TYR A 809 -20.23 -5.56 -1.52
C TYR A 809 -21.54 -4.79 -1.50
N ILE A 810 -21.44 -3.48 -1.75
CA ILE A 810 -22.53 -2.61 -2.21
C ILE A 810 -22.19 -2.18 -3.65
N GLY A 811 -23.16 -2.34 -4.56
CA GLY A 811 -23.00 -1.95 -5.96
C GLY A 811 -22.20 -2.92 -6.85
N ARG A 812 -21.75 -4.06 -6.32
CA ARG A 812 -20.97 -5.10 -7.03
C ARG A 812 -21.50 -6.50 -6.76
N SER A 813 -21.32 -7.39 -7.74
CA SER A 813 -21.66 -8.81 -7.65
C SER A 813 -20.46 -9.68 -7.27
N GLN A 814 -20.73 -10.82 -6.64
CA GLN A 814 -19.74 -11.90 -6.48
C GLN A 814 -19.36 -12.54 -7.82
N PHE A 815 -20.21 -12.38 -8.85
CA PHE A 815 -19.97 -12.86 -10.22
C PHE A 815 -19.22 -11.79 -11.03
N PRO A 816 -17.97 -12.02 -11.46
CA PRO A 816 -17.17 -11.02 -12.17
C PRO A 816 -17.78 -10.56 -13.51
N GLY A 817 -18.62 -11.39 -14.13
CA GLY A 817 -19.30 -11.07 -15.40
C GLY A 817 -20.50 -10.13 -15.24
N ASP A 818 -21.02 -9.96 -14.02
CA ASP A 818 -22.15 -9.07 -13.76
C ASP A 818 -21.70 -7.61 -13.77
N ARG A 819 -22.61 -6.73 -14.20
CA ARG A 819 -22.32 -5.30 -14.26
C ARG A 819 -22.42 -4.68 -12.86
N LEU A 820 -21.54 -3.71 -12.61
CA LEU A 820 -21.65 -2.83 -11.45
C LEU A 820 -22.96 -2.04 -11.48
N PHE A 821 -23.48 -1.72 -10.30
CA PHE A 821 -24.73 -1.00 -10.12
C PHE A 821 -24.67 0.39 -10.73
N TRP A 822 -25.79 0.82 -11.30
CA TRP A 822 -25.97 2.17 -11.76
C TRP A 822 -27.14 2.85 -11.06
N GLY A 823 -26.82 3.74 -10.13
CA GLY A 823 -27.82 4.34 -9.26
C GLY A 823 -27.22 4.96 -8.02
N TYR A 824 -28.08 5.23 -7.05
CA TYR A 824 -27.69 5.84 -5.78
C TYR A 824 -28.19 4.98 -4.62
N VAL A 825 -27.41 4.93 -3.55
CA VAL A 825 -27.78 4.28 -2.28
C VAL A 825 -27.58 5.28 -1.14
N ASP A 826 -28.56 5.35 -0.24
CA ASP A 826 -28.58 6.28 0.87
C ASP A 826 -29.15 5.63 2.15
N ASP A 827 -28.75 6.12 3.32
CA ASP A 827 -29.23 5.71 4.64
C ASP A 827 -29.20 4.18 4.90
N LEU A 828 -28.14 3.51 4.45
CA LEU A 828 -27.97 2.05 4.58
C LEU A 828 -27.80 1.64 6.05
N LYS A 829 -28.66 0.74 6.52
CA LYS A 829 -28.59 0.17 7.89
C LYS A 829 -28.64 -1.34 7.85
N ILE A 830 -27.85 -1.96 8.72
CA ILE A 830 -27.79 -3.40 8.90
C ILE A 830 -28.11 -3.72 10.37
N TYR A 831 -28.99 -4.68 10.60
CA TYR A 831 -29.39 -5.15 11.92
C TYR A 831 -29.25 -6.67 12.01
N ASN A 832 -28.94 -7.19 13.20
CA ASN A 832 -28.78 -8.62 13.46
C ASN A 832 -30.10 -9.32 13.87
N TYR A 833 -31.25 -8.79 13.45
CA TYR A 833 -32.57 -9.35 13.79
C TYR A 833 -33.62 -9.05 12.72
N VAL A 834 -34.73 -9.78 12.76
CA VAL A 834 -35.89 -9.53 11.87
C VAL A 834 -36.69 -8.32 12.36
N LYS A 835 -36.59 -7.20 11.64
CA LYS A 835 -37.42 -6.01 11.86
C LYS A 835 -38.76 -6.14 11.12
N THR A 836 -39.88 -5.83 11.77
CA THR A 836 -41.23 -6.01 11.18
C THR A 836 -41.94 -4.70 10.81
N ASN A 837 -41.43 -3.56 11.30
CA ASN A 837 -41.99 -2.23 11.06
C ASN A 837 -40.96 -1.37 10.34
N PHE A 838 -41.23 -1.09 9.06
CA PHE A 838 -40.45 -0.19 8.23
C PHE A 838 -41.29 1.06 8.06
N ASP A 839 -41.05 2.06 8.92
CA ASP A 839 -41.76 3.32 8.80
C ASP A 839 -41.28 4.01 7.52
N ASP A 840 -42.21 4.24 6.58
CA ASP A 840 -42.00 5.19 5.51
C ASP A 840 -41.84 6.54 6.19
N ARG A 841 -40.60 6.99 6.41
CA ARG A 841 -40.28 8.23 7.15
C ARG A 841 -40.70 9.50 6.39
N ASN A 842 -41.93 9.53 5.88
CA ASN A 842 -42.51 10.62 5.10
C ASN A 842 -43.95 10.97 5.51
N SER A 843 -44.54 10.44 6.59
CA SER A 843 -45.93 10.82 6.94
C SER A 843 -46.35 10.95 8.42
N ALA A 844 -45.56 10.58 9.44
CA ALA A 844 -46.02 10.72 10.84
C ALA A 844 -45.02 11.30 11.85
N VAL A 845 -43.74 11.39 11.53
CA VAL A 845 -42.76 11.96 12.46
C VAL A 845 -42.75 13.48 12.32
N SER A 846 -43.09 14.17 13.40
CA SER A 846 -42.83 15.60 13.51
C SER A 846 -41.32 15.80 13.39
N TYR A 847 -40.88 16.52 12.38
CA TYR A 847 -39.45 16.72 12.07
C TYR A 847 -39.13 18.21 12.12
N LEU A 848 -37.94 18.52 12.62
CA LEU A 848 -37.40 19.87 12.73
C LEU A 848 -35.95 19.81 12.27
N SER A 849 -35.60 20.62 11.28
CA SER A 849 -34.24 20.73 10.76
C SER A 849 -33.83 22.17 10.52
N VAL A 850 -32.52 22.36 10.44
CA VAL A 850 -31.87 23.60 10.06
C VAL A 850 -30.95 23.35 8.87
N THR A 851 -30.67 24.37 8.06
CA THR A 851 -29.78 24.21 6.89
C THR A 851 -28.30 24.27 7.23
N GLU A 852 -27.96 24.83 8.38
CA GLU A 852 -26.57 25.04 8.81
C GLU A 852 -26.35 24.36 10.15
N ASP A 853 -25.22 23.67 10.30
CA ASP A 853 -24.76 23.15 11.60
C ASP A 853 -23.83 24.14 12.31
N ASN A 854 -23.26 25.11 11.57
CA ASN A 854 -22.36 26.14 12.09
C ASN A 854 -22.60 27.51 11.43
N LEU A 855 -22.45 28.61 12.18
CA LEU A 855 -22.40 29.99 11.68
C LEU A 855 -21.10 30.67 12.12
N VAL A 856 -20.44 31.41 11.23
CA VAL A 856 -19.22 32.16 11.58
C VAL A 856 -19.47 33.65 11.38
N PHE A 857 -19.23 34.47 12.40
CA PHE A 857 -19.40 35.92 12.34
C PHE A 857 -18.04 36.65 12.35
N ASP A 858 -17.94 37.77 11.62
CA ASP A 858 -16.80 38.70 11.64
C ASP A 858 -17.26 40.16 11.85
N ASP A 859 -16.32 41.03 12.23
CA ASP A 859 -16.58 42.37 12.76
C ASP A 859 -16.58 43.48 11.70
N ILE A 860 -16.32 43.15 10.43
CA ILE A 860 -16.19 44.10 9.33
C ILE A 860 -17.39 44.02 8.38
N ASP A 861 -17.77 42.82 7.95
CA ASP A 861 -18.75 42.61 6.89
C ASP A 861 -19.67 41.40 7.13
N ASN A 862 -19.47 40.65 8.22
CA ASN A 862 -20.26 39.46 8.54
C ASN A 862 -20.86 39.36 9.93
N THR A 863 -21.37 40.50 10.40
CA THR A 863 -22.19 40.55 11.61
C THR A 863 -23.58 39.92 11.42
N GLN A 864 -23.99 39.51 10.20
CA GLN A 864 -25.28 38.88 9.94
C GLN A 864 -25.17 37.60 9.09
N ARG A 865 -25.74 36.51 9.59
CA ARG A 865 -25.85 35.23 8.88
C ARG A 865 -27.30 34.82 8.73
N THR A 866 -27.61 34.02 7.72
CA THR A 866 -28.93 33.43 7.60
C THR A 866 -28.87 31.91 7.55
N PHE A 867 -29.80 31.26 8.24
CA PHE A 867 -30.06 29.83 8.10
C PHE A 867 -31.55 29.62 7.88
N ARG A 868 -31.95 28.50 7.29
CA ARG A 868 -33.37 28.15 7.19
C ARG A 868 -33.74 27.13 8.24
N VAL A 869 -34.92 27.32 8.80
CA VAL A 869 -35.57 26.34 9.67
C VAL A 869 -36.73 25.73 8.90
N SER A 870 -36.74 24.40 8.83
CA SER A 870 -37.78 23.62 8.19
C SER A 870 -38.41 22.67 9.20
N GLY A 871 -39.71 22.43 9.06
CA GLY A 871 -40.40 21.47 9.91
C GLY A 871 -41.63 20.87 9.26
N ILE A 872 -41.87 19.59 9.52
CA ILE A 872 -43.00 18.83 9.00
C ILE A 872 -43.81 18.31 10.19
N ASN A 873 -45.15 18.34 10.08
CA ASN A 873 -46.07 17.86 11.12
C ASN A 873 -45.85 18.48 12.51
N LEU A 874 -45.37 19.73 12.58
CA LEU A 874 -45.24 20.48 13.84
C LEU A 874 -46.61 21.03 14.27
N THR A 875 -47.00 20.78 15.53
CA THR A 875 -48.23 21.35 16.12
C THR A 875 -47.96 22.63 16.91
N ASN A 876 -46.67 22.93 17.16
CA ASN A 876 -46.22 24.08 17.94
C ASN A 876 -45.24 24.93 17.13
N ASN A 877 -45.26 26.23 17.39
CA ASN A 877 -44.28 27.16 16.84
C ASN A 877 -42.87 26.78 17.28
N ILE A 878 -41.90 27.09 16.43
CA ILE A 878 -40.49 26.86 16.68
C ILE A 878 -39.94 28.06 17.43
N VAL A 879 -39.31 27.83 18.58
CA VAL A 879 -38.66 28.84 19.41
C VAL A 879 -37.16 28.74 19.17
N LEU A 880 -36.54 29.88 18.87
CA LEU A 880 -35.10 29.99 18.70
C LEU A 880 -34.50 30.78 19.86
N SER A 881 -33.44 30.27 20.46
CA SER A 881 -32.70 30.93 21.54
C SER A 881 -31.21 30.95 21.24
N ALA A 882 -30.55 32.07 21.51
CA ALA A 882 -29.10 32.21 21.40
C ALA A 882 -28.52 32.87 22.67
N PRO A 883 -27.22 32.73 22.93
CA PRO A 883 -26.52 33.46 23.99
C PRO A 883 -26.58 34.99 23.81
N ALA A 884 -26.32 35.74 24.88
CA ALA A 884 -26.26 37.20 24.83
C ALA A 884 -25.24 37.66 23.78
N GLY A 885 -25.64 38.57 22.89
CA GLY A 885 -24.82 39.09 21.77
C GLY A 885 -25.09 38.43 20.40
N ILE A 886 -25.94 37.41 20.31
CA ILE A 886 -26.53 36.94 19.05
C ILE A 886 -28.04 37.23 19.05
N THR A 887 -28.52 38.00 18.08
CA THR A 887 -29.95 38.33 17.89
C THR A 887 -30.53 37.51 16.74
N LEU A 888 -31.68 36.87 16.91
CA LEU A 888 -32.33 36.07 15.86
C LEU A 888 -33.62 36.74 15.37
N ASN A 889 -33.77 36.90 14.06
CA ASN A 889 -34.95 37.49 13.45
C ASN A 889 -35.50 36.63 12.29
N PRO A 890 -36.73 36.08 12.41
CA PRO A 890 -37.58 36.10 13.60
C PRO A 890 -37.05 35.15 14.70
N SER A 891 -37.26 35.49 15.97
CA SER A 891 -36.91 34.63 17.12
C SER A 891 -37.94 33.52 17.38
N THR A 892 -39.04 33.49 16.62
CA THR A 892 -40.06 32.45 16.66
C THR A 892 -40.64 32.24 15.26
N VAL A 893 -40.81 31.00 14.84
CA VAL A 893 -41.36 30.64 13.52
C VAL A 893 -42.67 29.89 13.70
N ALA A 894 -43.72 30.29 12.99
CA ALA A 894 -44.98 29.55 12.99
C ALA A 894 -44.81 28.17 12.34
N ALA A 895 -45.44 27.13 12.88
CA ALA A 895 -45.34 25.78 12.32
C ALA A 895 -45.67 25.71 10.81
N ALA A 896 -46.64 26.52 10.37
CA ALA A 896 -47.02 26.63 8.95
C ALA A 896 -45.93 27.27 8.07
N ASP A 897 -45.17 28.23 8.60
CA ASP A 897 -44.07 28.89 7.88
C ASP A 897 -42.84 28.00 7.80
N ALA A 898 -42.62 27.16 8.82
CA ALA A 898 -41.56 26.16 8.82
C ALA A 898 -41.78 25.05 7.78
N ALA A 899 -43.03 24.74 7.44
CA ALA A 899 -43.36 23.78 6.39
C ALA A 899 -42.88 24.25 4.99
N ALA A 900 -42.72 25.55 4.78
CA ALA A 900 -42.18 26.14 3.56
C ALA A 900 -40.67 26.46 3.62
N GLY A 901 -40.02 26.16 4.75
CA GLY A 901 -38.62 26.52 5.04
C GLY A 901 -38.45 28.03 5.28
N LYS A 902 -38.46 28.45 6.55
CA LYS A 902 -38.37 29.86 6.93
C LYS A 902 -36.92 30.29 7.13
N THR A 903 -36.51 31.34 6.44
CA THR A 903 -35.21 31.97 6.67
C THR A 903 -35.19 32.76 7.98
N ILE A 904 -34.14 32.55 8.77
CA ILE A 904 -33.80 33.25 9.99
C ILE A 904 -32.52 34.03 9.75
N THR A 905 -32.47 35.29 10.16
CA THR A 905 -31.25 36.07 10.24
C THR A 905 -30.72 36.05 11.67
N ALA A 906 -29.52 35.53 11.88
CA ALA A 906 -28.75 35.69 13.10
C ALA A 906 -27.82 36.89 12.95
N THR A 907 -27.80 37.79 13.94
CA THR A 907 -26.98 38.99 13.97
C THR A 907 -26.07 38.96 15.18
N TRP A 908 -24.77 39.03 14.98
CA TRP A 908 -23.76 39.18 16.02
C TRP A 908 -23.54 40.65 16.40
N ASP A 909 -23.46 40.93 17.70
CA ASP A 909 -23.05 42.20 18.27
C ASP A 909 -21.63 42.08 18.87
N PRO A 910 -20.59 42.57 18.15
CA PRO A 910 -19.20 42.52 18.61
C PRO A 910 -18.98 43.24 19.93
N GLY A 911 -19.79 44.27 20.25
CA GLY A 911 -19.67 45.07 21.46
C GLY A 911 -20.10 44.35 22.74
N VAL A 912 -20.77 43.20 22.62
CA VAL A 912 -21.32 42.42 23.76
C VAL A 912 -20.57 41.11 23.99
N LEU A 913 -20.10 40.43 22.93
CA LEU A 913 -19.53 39.08 23.01
C LEU A 913 -18.00 39.01 23.03
N GLY A 914 -17.28 40.09 22.70
CA GLY A 914 -15.83 40.06 22.57
C GLY A 914 -15.37 39.27 21.33
N THR A 915 -14.07 38.94 21.27
CA THR A 915 -13.39 38.69 19.98
C THR A 915 -13.20 37.21 19.61
N ILE A 916 -13.32 36.29 20.56
CA ILE A 916 -13.37 34.84 20.29
C ILE A 916 -14.34 34.18 21.26
N LEU A 917 -15.52 33.82 20.76
CA LEU A 917 -16.48 32.99 21.48
C LEU A 917 -17.10 31.94 20.57
N ASN A 918 -17.07 30.69 21.03
CA ASN A 918 -17.87 29.60 20.50
C ASN A 918 -19.16 29.48 21.32
N GLY A 919 -20.31 29.39 20.66
CA GLY A 919 -21.60 29.23 21.33
C GLY A 919 -22.58 28.39 20.52
N VAL A 920 -23.78 28.21 21.05
CA VAL A 920 -24.81 27.37 20.43
C VAL A 920 -26.13 28.13 20.33
N ILE A 921 -26.66 28.24 19.11
CA ILE A 921 -28.05 28.62 18.86
C ILE A 921 -28.90 27.36 18.97
N THR A 922 -29.93 27.38 19.80
CA THR A 922 -30.86 26.26 19.97
C THR A 922 -32.19 26.55 19.28
N ILE A 923 -32.67 25.59 18.51
CA ILE A 923 -33.93 25.63 17.77
C ILE A 923 -34.80 24.50 18.30
N SER A 924 -35.96 24.83 18.85
CA SER A 924 -36.81 23.86 19.55
C SER A 924 -38.27 24.00 19.15
N SER A 925 -38.99 22.87 19.12
CA SER A 925 -40.46 22.84 19.05
C SER A 925 -40.97 21.71 19.92
N THR A 926 -42.12 21.92 20.56
CA THR A 926 -42.65 20.95 21.52
C THR A 926 -43.08 19.67 20.81
N GLY A 927 -42.50 18.53 21.22
CA GLY A 927 -42.79 17.20 20.66
C GLY A 927 -41.76 16.69 19.64
N VAL A 928 -40.69 17.44 19.36
CA VAL A 928 -39.58 17.06 18.45
C VAL A 928 -38.22 17.33 19.10
N GLY A 929 -37.17 16.63 18.65
CA GLY A 929 -35.81 16.84 19.15
C GLY A 929 -35.28 18.24 18.79
N ASN A 930 -34.60 18.89 19.75
CA ASN A 930 -33.97 20.18 19.52
C ASN A 930 -32.87 20.06 18.46
N GLN A 931 -32.75 21.09 17.64
CA GLN A 931 -31.62 21.30 16.74
C GLN A 931 -30.70 22.36 17.33
N THR A 932 -29.42 22.26 17.02
CA THR A 932 -28.40 23.19 17.49
C THR A 932 -27.53 23.62 16.32
N ILE A 933 -27.22 24.91 16.26
CA ILE A 933 -26.25 25.47 15.31
C ILE A 933 -25.14 26.05 16.16
N ASN A 934 -23.91 25.55 16.01
CA ASN A 934 -22.79 26.20 16.69
C ASN A 934 -22.53 27.54 16.01
N PHE A 935 -21.96 28.49 16.73
CA PHE A 935 -21.39 29.66 16.09
C PHE A 935 -20.00 29.94 16.62
N ALA A 936 -19.17 30.48 15.75
CA ALA A 936 -17.86 31.02 16.06
C ALA A 936 -17.83 32.50 15.69
N THR A 937 -17.00 33.25 16.40
CA THR A 937 -16.67 34.64 16.13
C THR A 937 -15.15 34.70 15.95
N SER A 938 -14.67 35.33 14.89
CA SER A 938 -13.24 35.48 14.61
C SER A 938 -12.83 36.96 14.58
N GLU A 939 -11.62 37.26 15.04
CA GLU A 939 -10.98 38.56 14.92
C GLU A 939 -10.05 38.57 13.70
N ASP A 940 -10.16 39.55 12.80
CA ASP A 940 -9.31 39.72 11.60
C ASP A 940 -7.82 40.08 11.92
N SER A 941 -7.38 39.96 13.17
CA SER A 941 -6.01 40.27 13.59
C SER A 941 -4.98 39.22 13.16
N ASP A 942 -5.41 38.04 12.70
CA ASP A 942 -4.54 37.01 12.13
C ASP A 942 -4.16 37.29 10.65
N CYS A 943 -4.78 38.31 10.02
CA CYS A 943 -4.88 38.39 8.56
C CYS A 943 -4.22 39.58 7.86
N THR A 944 -3.41 40.39 8.54
CA THR A 944 -2.79 41.55 7.88
C THR A 944 -1.28 41.63 8.10
N ASN A 945 -0.52 40.99 7.21
CA ASN A 945 0.89 41.32 6.94
C ASN A 945 1.24 41.07 5.46
N PHE A 946 0.44 41.61 4.54
CA PHE A 946 0.84 41.75 3.13
C PHE A 946 2.20 42.45 3.06
N LEU A 947 3.10 42.00 2.18
CA LEU A 947 4.42 42.65 2.05
C LEU A 947 4.28 44.12 1.66
N ALA A 948 3.34 44.41 0.76
CA ALA A 948 3.03 45.75 0.30
C ALA A 948 1.59 45.80 -0.25
N PRO A 949 0.55 45.88 0.59
CA PRO A 949 -0.85 45.72 0.17
C PRO A 949 -1.24 46.55 -1.06
N ALA A 950 -0.81 47.82 -1.11
CA ALA A 950 -1.11 48.73 -2.20
C ALA A 950 -0.41 48.40 -3.53
N LYS A 951 0.50 47.42 -3.55
CA LYS A 951 1.25 46.96 -4.72
C LYS A 951 0.87 45.53 -5.13
N ASN A 952 -0.06 44.88 -4.43
CA ASN A 952 -0.49 43.53 -4.76
C ASN A 952 -1.20 43.55 -6.11
N LEU A 953 -0.79 42.67 -7.01
CA LEU A 953 -1.35 42.56 -8.36
C LEU A 953 -2.60 41.65 -8.40
N ILE A 954 -3.00 41.08 -7.26
CA ILE A 954 -4.19 40.25 -7.11
C ILE A 954 -5.34 41.10 -6.56
N ASP A 955 -6.39 41.28 -7.37
CA ASP A 955 -7.55 42.12 -7.04
C ASP A 955 -8.51 41.50 -6.00
N ASP A 956 -8.49 40.16 -5.84
CA ASP A 956 -9.30 39.41 -4.86
C ASP A 956 -8.40 38.40 -4.10
N PRO A 957 -7.55 38.88 -3.16
CA PRO A 957 -6.57 38.04 -2.46
C PRO A 957 -7.21 37.10 -1.43
N TYR A 958 -8.43 37.40 -0.97
CA TYR A 958 -9.19 36.63 0.04
C TYR A 958 -10.33 35.81 -0.57
N PHE A 959 -10.36 35.65 -1.90
CA PHE A 959 -11.35 34.82 -2.59
C PHE A 959 -12.82 35.17 -2.27
N ASN A 960 -13.12 36.45 -2.05
CA ASN A 960 -14.45 36.95 -1.69
C ASN A 960 -15.45 36.87 -2.86
N ASN A 961 -14.99 36.66 -4.10
CA ASN A 961 -15.88 36.44 -5.24
C ASN A 961 -16.40 34.98 -5.27
N PRO A 962 -17.72 34.72 -5.18
CA PRO A 962 -18.24 33.35 -5.25
C PRO A 962 -18.12 32.71 -6.66
N GLU A 963 -18.03 33.52 -7.72
CA GLU A 963 -17.80 33.07 -9.10
C GLU A 963 -16.30 33.11 -9.42
N GLN A 964 -15.57 32.16 -8.85
CA GLN A 964 -14.12 32.07 -9.03
C GLN A 964 -13.79 31.60 -10.45
N PRO A 965 -12.97 32.34 -11.23
CA PRO A 965 -12.50 31.87 -12.54
C PRO A 965 -11.63 30.63 -12.35
N GLY A 966 -11.76 29.67 -13.25
CA GLY A 966 -11.14 28.36 -13.08
C GLY A 966 -11.86 27.27 -13.87
N TRP A 967 -11.43 26.03 -13.68
CA TRP A 967 -12.05 24.86 -14.29
C TRP A 967 -12.05 23.68 -13.32
N GLY A 968 -12.93 22.69 -13.56
CA GLY A 968 -13.01 21.50 -12.71
C GLY A 968 -13.51 21.77 -11.28
N ASN A 969 -12.93 21.07 -10.31
CA ASN A 969 -13.37 21.05 -8.90
C ASN A 969 -12.77 22.20 -8.08
N HIS A 970 -13.39 23.38 -8.13
CA HIS A 970 -12.97 24.56 -7.38
C HIS A 970 -14.17 25.37 -6.88
N ILE A 971 -13.99 26.10 -5.77
CA ILE A 971 -15.01 27.00 -5.21
C ILE A 971 -14.37 28.01 -4.25
N ALA A 972 -14.98 29.19 -4.06
CA ALA A 972 -14.76 29.98 -2.85
C ALA A 972 -15.61 29.41 -1.71
N THR A 973 -15.00 29.08 -0.57
CA THR A 973 -15.69 28.41 0.54
C THR A 973 -15.36 29.05 1.88
N SER A 974 -16.32 29.03 2.79
CA SER A 974 -16.10 29.36 4.20
C SER A 974 -15.51 28.19 4.98
N ASP A 975 -15.49 26.99 4.40
CA ASP A 975 -14.81 25.84 4.99
C ASP A 975 -13.33 26.19 5.20
N ASN A 976 -12.90 26.21 6.44
CA ASN A 976 -11.49 26.36 6.80
C ASN A 976 -10.86 27.67 6.27
N ALA A 977 -11.61 28.78 6.11
CA ALA A 977 -11.03 30.05 5.67
C ALA A 977 -9.86 30.50 6.57
N TYR A 978 -8.78 31.00 5.96
CA TYR A 978 -7.64 31.53 6.71
C TYR A 978 -7.90 32.97 7.14
N CYS A 979 -8.46 33.76 6.21
CA CYS A 979 -8.72 35.18 6.37
C CYS A 979 -10.10 35.58 5.85
N GLY A 980 -10.74 36.52 6.56
CA GLY A 980 -12.09 36.96 6.22
C GLY A 980 -13.10 35.80 6.18
N SER A 981 -14.05 35.88 5.25
CA SER A 981 -15.20 34.96 5.20
C SER A 981 -15.04 33.78 4.25
N PHE A 982 -14.02 33.77 3.38
CA PHE A 982 -13.84 32.76 2.34
C PHE A 982 -12.37 32.46 2.08
N SER A 983 -12.10 31.25 1.63
CA SER A 983 -10.83 30.86 1.00
C SER A 983 -11.11 30.17 -0.34
N GLY A 984 -10.12 30.15 -1.22
CA GLY A 984 -10.17 29.38 -2.45
C GLY A 984 -9.95 27.91 -2.15
N LYS A 985 -10.88 27.04 -2.51
CA LYS A 985 -10.76 25.58 -2.38
C LYS A 985 -10.65 24.93 -3.76
N VAL A 986 -9.69 24.03 -3.90
CA VAL A 986 -9.50 23.12 -5.03
C VAL A 986 -9.43 21.70 -4.51
N TRP A 987 -10.11 20.75 -5.14
CA TRP A 987 -10.07 19.36 -4.70
C TRP A 987 -10.07 18.35 -5.84
N GLY A 988 -9.45 17.20 -5.58
CA GLY A 988 -9.26 16.14 -6.55
C GLY A 988 -10.04 14.92 -6.10
N GLN A 989 -10.89 14.40 -6.98
CA GLN A 989 -11.57 13.12 -6.74
C GLN A 989 -11.57 12.31 -8.03
N GLY A 990 -10.79 11.23 -8.04
CA GLY A 990 -10.89 10.18 -9.06
C GLY A 990 -10.40 10.52 -10.44
N GLY A 991 -9.27 11.21 -10.52
CA GLY A 991 -8.74 11.73 -11.77
C GLY A 991 -9.42 13.02 -12.25
N GLY A 992 -10.41 13.53 -11.51
CA GLY A 992 -10.92 14.89 -11.70
C GLY A 992 -10.02 15.90 -11.01
N SER A 993 -9.53 16.88 -11.76
CA SER A 993 -8.75 18.00 -11.25
C SER A 993 -9.57 19.29 -11.28
N GLY A 994 -9.12 20.30 -10.54
CA GLY A 994 -9.68 21.62 -10.48
C GLY A 994 -8.59 22.66 -10.40
N SER A 995 -8.92 23.88 -10.83
CA SER A 995 -8.00 25.00 -10.86
C SER A 995 -8.74 26.28 -10.52
N LEU A 996 -8.15 27.09 -9.64
CA LEU A 996 -8.55 28.48 -9.36
C LEU A 996 -7.62 29.40 -10.11
N ASP A 997 -8.12 30.05 -11.14
CA ASP A 997 -7.35 30.86 -12.07
C ASP A 997 -7.48 32.36 -11.72
N ARG A 998 -6.41 33.11 -11.94
CA ARG A 998 -6.32 34.56 -11.78
C ARG A 998 -5.63 35.14 -13.00
N THR A 999 -6.30 36.09 -13.66
CA THR A 999 -5.67 36.84 -14.74
C THR A 999 -4.62 37.78 -14.17
N VAL A 1000 -3.44 37.84 -14.80
CA VAL A 1000 -2.38 38.75 -14.39
C VAL A 1000 -1.72 39.41 -15.61
N ALA A 1001 -1.44 40.71 -15.49
CA ALA A 1001 -0.62 41.45 -16.44
C ALA A 1001 0.85 41.45 -15.98
N TRP A 1002 1.63 40.50 -16.47
CA TRP A 1002 3.07 40.43 -16.21
C TRP A 1002 3.87 41.27 -17.21
N ASN A 1003 5.02 41.77 -16.78
CA ASN A 1003 6.02 42.40 -17.65
C ASN A 1003 7.03 41.35 -18.11
N ALA A 1004 7.61 41.55 -19.30
CA ALA A 1004 8.65 40.68 -19.83
C ALA A 1004 9.95 40.81 -19.03
N GLU A 1005 10.70 39.71 -18.89
CA GLU A 1005 12.02 39.67 -18.23
C GLU A 1005 12.04 40.27 -16.81
N THR A 1006 10.92 40.15 -16.10
CA THR A 1006 10.68 40.85 -14.83
C THR A 1006 10.58 39.85 -13.68
N PRO A 1007 11.29 40.08 -12.55
CA PRO A 1007 11.18 39.23 -11.37
C PRO A 1007 9.88 39.51 -10.59
N TYR A 1008 9.31 38.47 -9.98
CA TYR A 1008 8.10 38.52 -9.17
C TYR A 1008 8.25 37.72 -7.88
N ILE A 1009 7.56 38.16 -6.82
CA ILE A 1009 7.36 37.43 -5.55
C ILE A 1009 5.90 36.97 -5.52
N ILE A 1010 5.67 35.70 -5.22
CA ILE A 1010 4.34 35.13 -4.97
C ILE A 1010 4.27 34.59 -3.54
N ARG A 1011 3.19 34.91 -2.83
CA ARG A 1011 2.90 34.40 -1.49
C ARG A 1011 1.45 33.98 -1.38
N ALA A 1012 1.16 32.97 -0.59
CA ALA A 1012 -0.20 32.65 -0.19
C ALA A 1012 -0.16 31.83 1.08
N TYR A 1013 -1.19 31.91 1.91
CA TYR A 1013 -1.41 30.85 2.87
C TYR A 1013 -2.10 29.70 2.14
N VAL A 1014 -1.62 28.49 2.39
CA VAL A 1014 -2.14 27.26 1.79
C VAL A 1014 -2.37 26.22 2.86
N ASN A 1015 -3.43 25.44 2.69
CA ASN A 1015 -3.77 24.32 3.56
C ASN A 1015 -4.17 23.14 2.68
N THR A 1016 -3.26 22.21 2.51
CA THR A 1016 -3.39 20.99 1.71
C THR A 1016 -3.37 19.76 2.61
N ASN A 1017 -4.10 18.71 2.21
CA ASN A 1017 -4.10 17.41 2.88
C ASN A 1017 -3.49 16.27 2.05
N ALA A 1018 -2.92 16.61 0.88
CA ALA A 1018 -2.20 15.69 0.00
C ALA A 1018 -1.09 16.45 -0.74
N ASP A 1019 -0.07 15.72 -1.19
CA ASP A 1019 1.00 16.28 -2.00
C ASP A 1019 0.56 16.51 -3.45
N GLY A 1020 1.19 17.49 -4.10
CA GLY A 1020 1.08 17.71 -5.55
C GLY A 1020 0.09 18.80 -5.97
N PHE A 1021 -0.35 19.64 -5.04
CA PHE A 1021 -0.94 20.95 -5.37
C PHE A 1021 0.14 21.87 -5.94
N VAL A 1022 -0.25 22.81 -6.80
CA VAL A 1022 0.69 23.75 -7.42
C VAL A 1022 0.09 25.15 -7.55
N LEU A 1023 0.95 26.18 -7.50
CA LEU A 1023 0.63 27.55 -7.90
C LEU A 1023 1.21 27.86 -9.29
N GLY A 1024 0.60 27.32 -10.34
CA GLY A 1024 1.15 27.33 -11.70
C GLY A 1024 1.12 28.71 -12.39
N LEU A 1025 2.06 28.90 -13.33
CA LEU A 1025 2.34 30.17 -14.00
C LEU A 1025 2.08 30.08 -15.52
N GLY A 1026 0.88 30.48 -15.94
CA GLY A 1026 0.43 30.53 -17.32
C GLY A 1026 0.95 31.73 -18.09
N ASN A 1027 1.47 31.50 -19.31
CA ASN A 1027 2.07 32.47 -20.22
C ASN A 1027 3.22 33.31 -19.63
N ALA A 1028 3.86 32.85 -18.55
CA ALA A 1028 4.96 33.56 -17.87
C ALA A 1028 6.37 33.25 -18.43
N TYR A 1029 6.54 32.14 -19.16
CA TYR A 1029 7.83 31.71 -19.78
C TYR A 1029 9.01 31.65 -18.78
N VAL A 1030 8.82 30.99 -17.64
CA VAL A 1030 9.81 30.90 -16.56
C VAL A 1030 10.82 29.79 -16.86
N GLY A 1031 12.11 30.13 -16.82
CA GLY A 1031 13.20 29.17 -17.10
C GLY A 1031 13.21 28.64 -18.54
N GLY A 1032 12.64 29.38 -19.49
CA GLY A 1032 12.50 28.96 -20.88
C GLY A 1032 11.32 28.01 -21.15
N VAL A 1033 10.52 27.69 -20.13
CA VAL A 1033 9.33 26.83 -20.23
C VAL A 1033 8.07 27.70 -20.15
N LYS A 1034 7.22 27.60 -21.17
CA LYS A 1034 5.89 28.20 -21.16
C LYS A 1034 4.94 27.34 -20.31
N ASP A 1035 4.04 27.98 -19.55
CA ASP A 1035 3.01 27.30 -18.74
C ASP A 1035 3.62 26.31 -17.73
N ASN A 1036 4.58 26.77 -16.93
CA ASN A 1036 5.36 25.91 -16.04
C ASN A 1036 4.56 25.54 -14.77
N GLU A 1037 3.90 24.39 -14.82
CA GLU A 1037 3.02 23.89 -13.76
C GLU A 1037 3.77 23.32 -12.55
N THR A 1038 5.05 22.96 -12.71
CA THR A 1038 5.85 22.30 -11.64
C THR A 1038 6.68 23.25 -10.80
N TYR A 1039 6.76 24.53 -11.19
CA TYR A 1039 7.69 25.50 -10.58
C TYR A 1039 7.35 25.85 -9.13
N ASN A 1040 6.06 25.86 -8.79
CA ASN A 1040 5.53 26.21 -7.46
C ASN A 1040 4.79 25.02 -6.86
N SER A 1041 5.46 23.88 -6.68
CA SER A 1041 4.87 22.70 -6.03
C SER A 1041 4.64 22.94 -4.53
N ILE A 1042 3.45 22.59 -4.06
CA ILE A 1042 3.01 22.72 -2.68
C ILE A 1042 2.89 21.31 -2.08
N SER A 1043 3.65 21.04 -1.03
CA SER A 1043 3.59 19.79 -0.26
C SER A 1043 2.36 19.73 0.63
N ASN A 1044 2.07 18.54 1.16
CA ASN A 1044 1.00 18.30 2.12
C ASN A 1044 1.28 19.06 3.43
N THR A 1045 0.43 20.03 3.76
CA THR A 1045 0.53 20.78 5.02
C THR A 1045 -0.09 20.04 6.23
N GLY A 1046 -0.66 18.84 6.00
CA GLY A 1046 -1.34 18.07 7.04
C GLY A 1046 -2.67 18.68 7.49
N GLY A 1047 -3.30 19.50 6.65
CA GLY A 1047 -4.54 20.18 7.01
C GLY A 1047 -4.36 21.46 7.85
N ALA A 1048 -3.13 21.98 7.98
CA ALA A 1048 -2.83 23.23 8.69
C ALA A 1048 -2.48 24.36 7.72
N TRP A 1049 -2.87 25.60 8.04
CA TRP A 1049 -2.51 26.76 7.23
C TRP A 1049 -1.02 27.09 7.37
N GLN A 1050 -0.31 27.12 6.24
CA GLN A 1050 1.12 27.44 6.16
C GLN A 1050 1.37 28.50 5.08
N LEU A 1051 2.33 29.40 5.32
CA LEU A 1051 2.77 30.37 4.32
C LEU A 1051 3.58 29.66 3.23
N PHE A 1052 3.07 29.68 2.00
CA PHE A 1052 3.82 29.39 0.79
C PHE A 1052 4.40 30.69 0.23
N GLU A 1053 5.69 30.70 -0.06
CA GLU A 1053 6.39 31.84 -0.68
C GLU A 1053 7.39 31.34 -1.71
N ASN A 1054 7.38 31.94 -2.90
CA ASN A 1054 8.37 31.66 -3.95
C ASN A 1054 8.63 32.90 -4.82
N THR A 1055 9.66 32.83 -5.66
CA THR A 1055 10.07 33.90 -6.58
C THR A 1055 10.34 33.36 -7.97
N PHE A 1056 10.07 34.13 -9.02
CA PHE A 1056 10.37 33.74 -10.41
C PHE A 1056 10.71 34.95 -11.29
N VAL A 1057 11.27 34.69 -12.46
CA VAL A 1057 11.52 35.71 -13.50
C VAL A 1057 10.78 35.30 -14.77
N THR A 1058 9.97 36.20 -15.29
CA THR A 1058 9.23 35.98 -16.54
C THR A 1058 10.15 36.01 -17.76
N GLY A 1059 9.76 35.35 -18.84
CA GLY A 1059 10.50 35.38 -20.11
C GLY A 1059 10.23 36.64 -20.95
N ALA A 1060 10.96 36.77 -22.07
CA ALA A 1060 10.87 37.93 -22.97
C ALA A 1060 9.49 38.14 -23.62
N ASP A 1061 8.68 37.09 -23.73
CA ASP A 1061 7.34 37.14 -24.35
C ASP A 1061 6.19 37.28 -23.33
N ALA A 1062 6.49 37.39 -22.04
CA ALA A 1062 5.48 37.51 -20.99
C ALA A 1062 4.91 38.93 -20.93
N THR A 1063 3.69 39.12 -21.41
CA THR A 1063 2.97 40.42 -21.40
C THR A 1063 1.56 40.34 -20.83
N TYR A 1064 1.00 39.13 -20.74
CA TYR A 1064 -0.29 38.81 -20.14
C TYR A 1064 -0.30 37.30 -19.84
N GLY A 1065 -0.89 36.88 -18.72
CA GLY A 1065 -0.95 35.48 -18.35
C GLY A 1065 -1.95 35.19 -17.25
N SER A 1066 -1.85 33.99 -16.67
CA SER A 1066 -2.70 33.56 -15.58
C SER A 1066 -1.87 32.89 -14.48
N LEU A 1067 -2.26 33.15 -13.23
CA LEU A 1067 -1.79 32.43 -12.07
C LEU A 1067 -2.88 31.44 -11.68
N TRP A 1068 -2.54 30.18 -11.39
CA TRP A 1068 -3.56 29.23 -10.96
C TRP A 1068 -3.15 28.37 -9.77
N PHE A 1069 -4.05 28.19 -8.81
CA PHE A 1069 -3.91 27.18 -7.77
C PHE A 1069 -4.62 25.91 -8.23
N ASN A 1070 -3.90 24.80 -8.35
CA ASN A 1070 -4.34 23.65 -9.12
C ASN A 1070 -3.88 22.33 -8.50
N ASN A 1071 -4.58 21.24 -8.78
CA ASN A 1071 -4.25 19.87 -8.40
C ASN A 1071 -4.19 18.90 -9.61
N TYR A 1072 -3.85 19.43 -10.80
CA TYR A 1072 -3.93 18.75 -12.11
C TYR A 1072 -3.11 17.46 -12.26
N ALA A 1073 -2.16 17.16 -11.38
CA ALA A 1073 -1.44 15.90 -11.45
C ALA A 1073 -2.42 14.71 -11.30
N SER A 1074 -2.52 13.89 -12.35
CA SER A 1074 -3.48 12.79 -12.43
C SER A 1074 -3.33 11.83 -11.23
N GLY A 1075 -4.39 11.69 -10.44
CA GLY A 1075 -4.44 10.72 -9.32
C GLY A 1075 -4.29 11.31 -7.93
N ILE A 1076 -4.13 12.63 -7.78
CA ILE A 1076 -4.15 13.28 -6.47
C ILE A 1076 -5.59 13.34 -5.96
N ASN A 1077 -5.89 12.50 -4.96
CA ASN A 1077 -7.10 12.60 -4.15
C ASN A 1077 -6.78 13.45 -2.92
N GLY A 1078 -6.98 14.76 -3.04
CA GLY A 1078 -6.68 15.71 -1.98
C GLY A 1078 -7.50 16.98 -2.11
N THR A 1079 -7.64 17.71 -1.01
CA THR A 1079 -8.21 19.05 -0.94
C THR A 1079 -7.12 20.03 -0.55
N GLY A 1080 -7.08 21.14 -1.27
CA GLY A 1080 -6.21 22.27 -1.01
C GLY A 1080 -7.06 23.51 -0.86
N TYR A 1081 -6.75 24.29 0.16
CA TYR A 1081 -7.26 25.62 0.39
C TYR A 1081 -6.13 26.61 0.16
N ILE A 1082 -6.46 27.77 -0.39
CA ILE A 1082 -5.57 28.89 -0.60
C ILE A 1082 -6.27 30.17 -0.19
N ASP A 1083 -5.54 31.06 0.46
CA ASP A 1083 -6.07 32.32 0.95
C ASP A 1083 -4.93 33.33 1.08
N ASN A 1084 -5.28 34.60 1.22
CA ASN A 1084 -4.34 35.70 1.37
C ASN A 1084 -3.29 35.73 0.24
N LEU A 1085 -3.74 35.59 -1.02
CA LEU A 1085 -2.90 35.42 -2.20
C LEU A 1085 -2.24 36.76 -2.62
N GLU A 1086 -0.92 36.79 -2.59
CA GLU A 1086 -0.09 37.95 -2.89
C GLU A 1086 0.76 37.75 -4.13
N LEU A 1087 0.88 38.82 -4.90
CA LEU A 1087 1.76 38.87 -6.05
C LEU A 1087 2.33 40.26 -6.28
N TYR A 1088 3.66 40.35 -6.36
CA TYR A 1088 4.35 41.62 -6.48
C TYR A 1088 5.40 41.62 -7.59
N GLU A 1089 5.44 42.70 -8.37
CA GLU A 1089 6.61 43.02 -9.19
C GLU A 1089 7.81 43.24 -8.25
N ALA A 1090 8.87 42.46 -8.43
CA ALA A 1090 10.06 42.48 -7.58
C ALA A 1090 11.26 43.08 -8.31
N ARG A 1091 12.39 43.17 -7.60
CA ARG A 1091 13.72 43.46 -8.13
C ARG A 1091 14.73 42.51 -7.51
N ILE A 1092 15.67 42.06 -8.33
CA ILE A 1092 16.77 41.20 -7.89
C ILE A 1092 17.86 42.10 -7.31
N VAL A 1093 18.22 41.83 -6.06
CA VAL A 1093 19.42 42.39 -5.44
C VAL A 1093 20.48 41.29 -5.41
N SER A 1094 21.48 41.41 -6.28
CA SER A 1094 22.64 40.52 -6.33
C SER A 1094 23.74 41.06 -5.43
N PHE A 1095 24.58 40.17 -4.90
CA PHE A 1095 25.68 40.52 -4.00
C PHE A 1095 27.01 40.09 -4.59
N ASP A 1096 27.84 41.07 -4.94
CA ASP A 1096 29.24 40.83 -5.24
C ASP A 1096 30.02 40.90 -3.92
N THR A 1097 30.40 39.73 -3.41
CA THR A 1097 31.05 39.61 -2.12
C THR A 1097 32.53 40.03 -2.17
N ASN A 1098 33.08 40.36 -3.34
CA ASN A 1098 34.48 40.75 -3.53
C ASN A 1098 35.48 39.83 -2.80
N GLY A 1099 35.24 38.51 -2.87
CA GLY A 1099 36.07 37.47 -2.28
C GLY A 1099 35.57 36.90 -0.95
N GLY A 1100 34.55 37.51 -0.33
CA GLY A 1100 33.90 36.98 0.88
C GLY A 1100 32.96 35.79 0.62
N SER A 1101 32.45 35.18 1.70
CA SER A 1101 31.49 34.08 1.65
C SER A 1101 30.26 34.45 0.80
N ALA A 1102 29.89 33.56 -0.12
CA ALA A 1102 28.82 33.80 -1.07
C ALA A 1102 27.48 34.15 -0.38
N VAL A 1103 26.77 35.12 -0.95
CA VAL A 1103 25.45 35.56 -0.51
C VAL A 1103 24.48 35.35 -1.67
N SER A 1104 23.42 34.58 -1.44
CA SER A 1104 22.39 34.35 -2.45
C SER A 1104 21.68 35.67 -2.81
N PRO A 1105 21.34 35.90 -4.09
CA PRO A 1105 20.50 37.04 -4.46
C PRO A 1105 19.16 37.03 -3.71
N ILE A 1106 18.67 38.21 -3.36
CA ILE A 1106 17.34 38.36 -2.73
C ILE A 1106 16.39 39.09 -3.68
N TYR A 1107 15.10 38.80 -3.53
CA TYR A 1107 14.03 39.45 -4.27
C TYR A 1107 13.33 40.43 -3.33
N VAL A 1108 13.16 41.67 -3.79
CA VAL A 1108 12.50 42.72 -3.00
C VAL A 1108 11.36 43.30 -3.82
N VAL A 1109 10.19 43.51 -3.21
CA VAL A 1109 9.06 44.19 -3.87
C VAL A 1109 9.55 45.54 -4.40
N LYS A 1110 9.25 45.85 -5.66
CA LYS A 1110 9.71 47.08 -6.31
C LYS A 1110 9.36 48.32 -5.49
N GLY A 1111 10.37 49.13 -5.19
CA GLY A 1111 10.26 50.33 -4.38
C GLY A 1111 10.10 50.08 -2.89
N GLU A 1112 10.29 48.84 -2.40
CA GLU A 1112 10.45 48.52 -0.98
C GLU A 1112 11.93 48.48 -0.58
N LYS A 1113 12.18 48.51 0.73
CA LYS A 1113 13.52 48.43 1.33
C LYS A 1113 13.96 46.98 1.46
N ILE A 1114 15.27 46.76 1.52
CA ILE A 1114 15.81 45.46 1.93
C ILE A 1114 15.60 45.31 3.44
N ALA A 1115 14.82 44.30 3.85
CA ALA A 1115 14.39 44.13 5.24
C ALA A 1115 15.55 43.96 6.25
N ALA A 1116 16.64 43.30 5.84
CA ALA A 1116 17.84 43.13 6.65
C ALA A 1116 19.10 43.07 5.79
N ALA A 1117 20.22 43.60 6.33
CA ALA A 1117 21.50 43.54 5.63
C ALA A 1117 22.02 42.09 5.62
N PRO A 1118 22.33 41.52 4.44
CA PRO A 1118 22.90 40.17 4.38
C PRO A 1118 24.34 40.18 4.91
N GLU A 1119 24.73 39.08 5.56
CA GLU A 1119 26.06 38.91 6.12
C GLU A 1119 26.98 38.19 5.13
N THR A 1120 28.25 38.61 5.09
CA THR A 1120 29.33 37.94 4.36
C THR A 1120 30.61 38.05 5.19
N THR A 1121 31.52 37.08 5.05
CA THR A 1121 32.78 37.03 5.80
C THR A 1121 33.96 36.78 4.86
N LEU A 1122 35.07 37.49 5.07
CA LEU A 1122 36.32 37.31 4.33
C LEU A 1122 37.47 37.17 5.33
N PRO A 1123 38.12 35.99 5.44
CA PRO A 1123 39.22 35.78 6.37
C PRO A 1123 40.34 36.83 6.20
N GLY A 1124 40.73 37.47 7.31
CA GLY A 1124 41.78 38.52 7.32
C GLY A 1124 41.30 39.91 6.90
N TYR A 1125 39.99 40.14 6.77
CA TYR A 1125 39.39 41.42 6.40
C TYR A 1125 38.13 41.70 7.25
N ILE A 1126 37.88 42.98 7.54
CA ILE A 1126 36.68 43.45 8.25
C ILE A 1126 35.65 43.93 7.23
N PHE A 1127 34.41 43.43 7.33
CA PHE A 1127 33.29 43.85 6.48
C PHE A 1127 32.87 45.29 6.82
N GLN A 1128 32.97 46.19 5.85
CA GLN A 1128 32.64 47.63 6.03
C GLN A 1128 31.22 47.98 5.57
N GLY A 1129 30.49 47.04 4.98
CA GLY A 1129 29.13 47.22 4.50
C GLY A 1129 28.99 47.05 2.98
N TRP A 1130 27.74 47.19 2.53
CA TRP A 1130 27.33 47.04 1.14
C TRP A 1130 27.31 48.40 0.42
N TYR A 1131 27.77 48.43 -0.82
CA TYR A 1131 27.87 49.64 -1.64
C TYR A 1131 27.13 49.49 -2.97
N LYS A 1132 26.61 50.60 -3.51
CA LYS A 1132 25.84 50.67 -4.77
C LYS A 1132 26.71 50.50 -6.01
N ASP A 1133 28.03 50.66 -5.87
CA ASP A 1133 28.98 50.70 -6.96
C ASP A 1133 30.27 49.94 -6.61
N ALA A 1134 30.94 49.39 -7.63
CA ALA A 1134 32.18 48.63 -7.49
C ALA A 1134 33.39 49.48 -7.05
N GLY A 1135 33.30 50.82 -7.14
CA GLY A 1135 34.31 51.75 -6.62
C GLY A 1135 34.21 51.97 -5.11
N TYR A 1136 33.10 51.52 -4.49
CA TYR A 1136 32.76 51.73 -3.10
C TYR A 1136 32.60 53.21 -2.70
N ASP A 1137 32.13 54.03 -3.64
CA ASP A 1137 31.93 55.47 -3.45
C ASP A 1137 30.61 55.77 -2.70
N THR A 1138 29.57 54.95 -2.92
CA THR A 1138 28.23 55.16 -2.36
C THR A 1138 27.75 53.95 -1.56
N ALA A 1139 27.61 54.09 -0.23
CA ALA A 1139 27.09 53.03 0.63
C ALA A 1139 25.57 52.82 0.43
N TRP A 1140 25.11 51.57 0.57
CA TRP A 1140 23.69 51.23 0.65
C TRP A 1140 23.18 51.43 2.08
N ASN A 1141 22.10 52.20 2.23
CA ASN A 1141 21.45 52.46 3.50
C ASN A 1141 20.16 51.63 3.63
N PHE A 1142 20.22 50.51 4.34
CA PHE A 1142 19.10 49.60 4.55
C PHE A 1142 17.87 50.25 5.22
N ALA A 1143 18.04 51.38 5.92
CA ALA A 1143 16.92 52.08 6.55
C ALA A 1143 16.15 53.01 5.60
N THR A 1144 16.77 53.48 4.51
CA THR A 1144 16.19 54.52 3.65
C THR A 1144 16.19 54.20 2.16
N ASP A 1145 17.15 53.41 1.69
CA ASP A 1145 17.25 53.05 0.28
C ASP A 1145 16.20 52.00 -0.08
N VAL A 1146 15.58 52.19 -1.24
CA VAL A 1146 14.57 51.31 -1.82
C VAL A 1146 15.08 50.69 -3.11
N VAL A 1147 14.54 49.54 -3.49
CA VAL A 1147 14.97 48.78 -4.66
C VAL A 1147 14.02 49.03 -5.83
N ASP A 1148 14.34 50.00 -6.69
CA ASP A 1148 13.52 50.36 -7.86
C ASP A 1148 13.95 49.67 -9.17
N SER A 1149 15.18 49.16 -9.24
CA SER A 1149 15.73 48.40 -10.36
C SER A 1149 16.59 47.23 -9.88
N ASN A 1150 16.83 46.23 -10.74
CA ASN A 1150 17.76 45.15 -10.43
C ASN A 1150 19.12 45.78 -10.11
N THR A 1151 19.66 45.45 -8.94
CA THR A 1151 20.80 46.15 -8.35
C THR A 1151 21.83 45.13 -7.90
N THR A 1152 23.11 45.41 -8.11
CA THR A 1152 24.20 44.64 -7.50
C THR A 1152 24.81 45.46 -6.37
N LEU A 1153 24.89 44.89 -5.17
CA LEU A 1153 25.56 45.49 -4.03
C LEU A 1153 26.94 44.86 -3.86
N TYR A 1154 27.94 45.71 -3.63
CA TYR A 1154 29.34 45.32 -3.55
C TYR A 1154 29.83 45.36 -2.11
N ALA A 1155 30.36 44.25 -1.63
CA ALA A 1155 30.96 44.17 -0.31
C ALA A 1155 32.27 44.96 -0.28
N LYS A 1156 32.40 45.88 0.66
CA LYS A 1156 33.67 46.59 0.92
C LYS A 1156 34.39 45.93 2.08
N TRP A 1157 35.67 45.66 1.85
CA TRP A 1157 36.55 45.03 2.83
C TRP A 1157 37.68 45.97 3.24
N GLN A 1158 37.97 45.99 4.54
CA GLN A 1158 39.19 46.62 5.06
C GLN A 1158 40.14 45.51 5.50
N GLN A 1159 41.37 45.49 4.97
CA GLN A 1159 42.37 44.50 5.39
C GLN A 1159 42.63 44.62 6.89
N ASP A 1160 42.48 43.50 7.59
CA ASP A 1160 42.82 43.41 9.00
C ASP A 1160 44.35 43.35 9.11
N VAL A 1161 45.00 44.53 9.15
CA VAL A 1161 46.44 44.65 9.36
C VAL A 1161 46.78 44.42 10.83
N GLY A 1162 46.59 43.19 11.27
CA GLY A 1162 47.14 42.68 12.52
C GLY A 1162 48.65 42.49 12.39
N VAL A 1163 49.41 43.34 13.09
CA VAL A 1163 50.87 43.22 13.28
C VAL A 1163 51.18 41.78 13.72
N GLY A 1164 51.98 41.09 12.91
CA GLY A 1164 52.20 39.66 13.06
C GLY A 1164 52.99 39.29 14.30
N ILE A 1165 52.55 38.22 14.97
CA ILE A 1165 53.42 37.19 15.57
C ILE A 1165 52.70 35.83 15.39
N TYR A 1166 53.23 34.97 14.51
CA TYR A 1166 53.05 33.51 14.57
C TYR A 1166 54.16 32.93 15.49
N PRO A 1167 54.05 31.74 16.13
CA PRO A 1167 53.20 30.61 15.73
C PRO A 1167 52.53 29.80 16.88
N SER A 1168 51.68 28.89 16.40
CA SER A 1168 51.48 27.50 16.85
C SER A 1168 50.35 27.18 17.83
N ASN A 1169 49.50 26.33 17.27
CA ASN A 1169 48.78 25.21 17.87
C ASN A 1169 47.45 25.52 18.56
N ASP A 1170 46.42 25.09 17.81
CA ASP A 1170 45.29 24.32 18.28
C ASP A 1170 44.33 24.98 19.26
N VAL A 1171 43.06 24.91 18.84
CA VAL A 1171 41.81 24.85 19.64
C VAL A 1171 40.99 26.12 19.56
N VAL A 1172 39.67 26.12 19.35
CA VAL A 1172 38.62 25.15 18.97
C VAL A 1172 37.39 26.06 18.64
N VAL A 1173 36.29 25.43 18.27
CA VAL A 1173 34.91 25.73 18.74
C VAL A 1173 34.02 26.32 17.65
N LYS A 1174 33.27 25.39 17.04
CA LYS A 1174 31.98 25.61 16.40
C LYS A 1174 30.95 25.99 17.48
N THR A 1175 30.17 27.04 17.26
CA THR A 1175 29.03 27.42 18.10
C THR A 1175 27.74 26.93 17.45
N GLU A 1176 26.95 26.14 18.19
CA GLU A 1176 25.58 25.71 17.85
C GLU A 1176 24.56 26.50 18.67
N TYR A 1177 23.39 26.78 18.08
CA TYR A 1177 22.25 27.46 18.71
C TYR A 1177 21.17 26.46 19.15
N PHE A 1178 20.51 26.70 20.29
CA PHE A 1178 19.37 25.92 20.79
C PHE A 1178 18.10 26.79 20.89
N SER A 1179 16.94 26.21 20.59
CA SER A 1179 15.60 26.78 20.79
C SER A 1179 14.94 26.17 22.03
N LEU A 1180 14.38 27.00 22.94
CA LEU A 1180 13.61 26.57 24.12
C LEU A 1180 12.47 27.55 24.41
N VAL A 1181 11.24 27.03 24.55
CA VAL A 1181 10.01 27.77 24.90
C VAL A 1181 9.72 27.66 26.40
N GLY A 1182 9.30 28.76 27.04
CA GLY A 1182 8.76 28.78 28.41
C GLY A 1182 9.66 29.34 29.54
N VAL A 1183 10.57 30.29 29.25
CA VAL A 1183 11.42 30.92 30.28
C VAL A 1183 11.26 32.45 30.26
N GLN A 1184 10.96 33.06 31.42
CA GLN A 1184 11.07 34.51 31.58
C GLN A 1184 12.48 34.91 32.06
N LEU A 1185 13.11 35.83 31.32
CA LEU A 1185 14.36 36.48 31.68
C LEU A 1185 14.05 37.74 32.51
N GLU A 1186 14.23 37.67 33.84
CA GLU A 1186 14.25 38.87 34.67
C GLU A 1186 15.66 39.43 34.88
N LYS A 1187 15.70 40.75 34.99
CA LYS A 1187 16.78 41.73 34.80
C LYS A 1187 18.16 41.42 35.41
N VAL A 1188 19.18 41.88 34.67
CA VAL A 1188 20.63 41.91 34.92
C VAL A 1188 21.00 42.64 36.22
N ASP A 1189 21.82 42.01 37.07
CA ASP A 1189 22.59 42.75 38.10
C ASP A 1189 23.90 43.29 37.53
N GLN A 1190 24.47 44.28 38.22
CA GLN A 1190 25.59 45.11 37.76
C GLN A 1190 26.93 44.38 37.54
N THR A 1191 26.97 43.05 37.62
CA THR A 1191 28.17 42.23 37.39
C THR A 1191 28.21 41.50 36.04
N GLY A 1192 27.15 41.57 35.23
CA GLY A 1192 27.18 41.02 33.86
C GLY A 1192 27.14 39.49 33.77
N LEU A 1193 26.64 38.81 34.82
CA LEU A 1193 26.40 37.36 34.83
C LEU A 1193 24.96 37.07 34.37
N TYR A 1194 24.77 36.26 33.33
CA TYR A 1194 23.45 35.81 32.90
C TYR A 1194 23.10 34.49 33.57
N ILE A 1195 22.03 34.46 34.37
CA ILE A 1195 21.53 33.24 35.00
C ILE A 1195 20.18 32.89 34.37
N VAL A 1196 20.10 31.75 33.69
CA VAL A 1196 18.84 31.23 33.13
C VAL A 1196 18.23 30.28 34.16
N LYS A 1197 16.98 30.54 34.57
CA LYS A 1197 16.25 29.73 35.55
C LYS A 1197 14.94 29.25 34.95
N LYS A 1198 14.49 28.05 35.33
CA LYS A 1198 13.13 27.57 35.07
C LYS A 1198 12.34 27.64 36.37
N VAL A 1199 11.16 28.26 36.31
CA VAL A 1199 10.19 28.30 37.41
C VAL A 1199 9.06 27.39 37.02
N TYR A 1200 8.77 26.40 37.86
CA TYR A 1200 7.67 25.47 37.63
C TYR A 1200 6.40 26.00 38.33
N ASP A 1201 5.21 25.64 37.86
CA ASP A 1201 3.92 26.13 38.41
C ASP A 1201 3.74 25.83 39.92
N SER A 1202 4.52 24.89 40.45
CA SER A 1202 4.62 24.57 41.89
C SER A 1202 5.39 25.60 42.73
N GLY A 1203 5.97 26.63 42.11
CA GLY A 1203 6.82 27.64 42.77
C GLY A 1203 8.28 27.22 42.98
N ARG A 1204 8.67 26.00 42.57
CA ARG A 1204 10.06 25.54 42.60
C ARG A 1204 10.88 26.24 41.51
N VAL A 1205 12.06 26.75 41.86
CA VAL A 1205 12.99 27.42 40.93
C VAL A 1205 14.27 26.62 40.77
N GLU A 1206 14.67 26.37 39.53
CA GLU A 1206 15.87 25.61 39.18
C GLU A 1206 16.79 26.41 38.24
N VAL A 1207 18.09 26.49 38.56
CA VAL A 1207 19.07 27.23 37.76
C VAL A 1207 19.59 26.32 36.66
N LEU A 1208 19.29 26.65 35.41
CA LEU A 1208 19.65 25.82 34.25
C LEU A 1208 21.08 26.07 33.78
N LYS A 1209 21.55 27.33 33.81
CA LYS A 1209 22.94 27.69 33.46
C LYS A 1209 23.32 29.09 33.94
N GLN A 1210 24.62 29.30 34.18
CA GLN A 1210 25.22 30.60 34.47
C GLN A 1210 26.27 30.92 33.41
N TYR A 1211 26.21 32.12 32.82
CA TYR A 1211 27.20 32.61 31.86
C TYR A 1211 27.94 33.82 32.42
N ILE A 1212 29.26 33.79 32.35
CA ILE A 1212 30.10 34.97 32.54
C ILE A 1212 30.28 35.63 31.18
N LYS A 1213 29.92 36.91 31.07
CA LYS A 1213 30.22 37.72 29.89
C LYS A 1213 31.75 37.90 29.80
N HIS A 1214 32.41 37.06 29.03
CA HIS A 1214 33.77 37.37 28.57
C HIS A 1214 33.66 38.37 27.42
N MET A 1215 34.20 39.57 27.65
CA MET A 1215 34.42 40.56 26.59
C MET A 1215 35.55 40.04 25.70
N ASN A 1216 35.18 39.41 24.58
CA ASN A 1216 35.73 39.58 23.24
C ASN A 1216 35.09 38.58 22.28
#